data_AF-A0A507CR47-F1
#
_entry.id   AF-A0A507CR47-F1
#
_cell.length_a   1.000
_cell.length_b   1.000
_cell.length_c   1.000
_cell.angle_alpha   90.00
_cell.angle_beta   90.00
_cell.angle_gamma   90.00
#
_symmetry.space_group_name_H-M   'P 1'
#
loop_
_entity.id
_entity.type
_entity.pdbx_description
1 polymer ?
#
loop_
_entity_poly.entity_id
_entity_poly.type
_entity_poly.pdbx_seq_one_letter_code
_entity_poly.pdbx_strand_id
1 'polypeptide(L)'
;MLCDGFQYRIYWMMRLVSLFAVFSTAVICSNGALAESNEKKNLIFMISDGMGPSSQTMARQYYTTVNSLPDTFVLPLDPIHVGSVRTKSSSSLVTDSAAGATAFSCGIKTYNGAIAVDDSGKPCGTVLEAAKLDGYYTGLVVTSRVTHATPAAFIAHMFDRETDNDIALQLVGNSTLGRVVDVVMGGGYRNFLPKSVAGSRRKDEIDVLGLAVENGFHVVLDKAGLDALDSQSPLPVLALFTPSHMSFNMDRNPAKEPSLAAMTAKALDLLNATSNSDPKSKGFFIMIEGSRIDLAAHSNDASAHVRDILAYNDAVDIAKKYVDKIPNTILVSTSDHETGGLALAKQLTEEYPVYKWNPEALSRVRNSTEVIASHLIAKYPAGAPEDVIRRILAEWLAIPDASAADVEWLMRGPGHRELDAFLAKMLSDRAEVGWSTHGHSGGDVALYAYGRGTESLKGNMDNTEVGKFLAQYLEVDVDAVTARLQAARPLYGPHRCSSSHNPILLHLRATMAALPSFHYGSSHGEGTAPPLSAVSPTSSSSDDMNGYPDPKLAKTEFIPLQVKYARKEGIDPDDIDEHKEPERTMGWISGANLVVGMMIGSGIFAVSGKVLGYVGSPGMALVIWLVGGLASFAGTFCYIELGTMLPKSGGDQAYLDVQFPRPRGLLAFLFCWTAILGVRPGSEAVDANIFGQYILFPVYGSSDAIPRWYKMGLAVFCASSLTLLNIWSAKWSVRVHDWLTFAKLGTIMAISLMGLVVATGLTPVPVITSNFSDPFAGTSTNGSGYALALFKIFWSYDGWNNLNYSLGELKDPLKNLPKSATVGVSLITFLYITTNLAYFVVLSGPEMIAAEELVAGVFFKKVLGQVAGGVICPVLVAMAGFGAVAAMMYSGARIIQASAAAGVLPFSFWLKKIHPRTGTPVNALLFNWVLVMLYILAPPPGAAYNFLVDVSSYPTWIFYAFTVMGLLIIRRTRPDLKRPFKVWTPAAVFFILVCLFLIVYPWMPTEEPYPYYLPCLVAVVTGLSGIPVWWMVRRKIAETGMDFGS
;
A
#
# COMPACT_ATOMS: atom_id res chain seq x y z
N MET A 1 2.03 63.12 -2.87
CA MET A 1 2.73 62.72 -1.63
C MET A 1 2.09 61.55 -0.86
N LEU A 2 0.90 61.04 -1.19
CA LEU A 2 0.30 59.88 -0.49
C LEU A 2 0.46 58.51 -1.19
N CYS A 3 0.87 58.47 -2.47
CA CYS A 3 0.99 57.20 -3.22
C CYS A 3 2.33 56.47 -2.99
N ASP A 4 3.46 57.19 -2.88
CA ASP A 4 4.80 56.58 -2.86
C ASP A 4 5.07 55.79 -1.56
N GLY A 5 4.44 56.19 -0.45
CA GLY A 5 4.56 55.48 0.82
C GLY A 5 3.87 54.11 0.85
N PHE A 6 2.89 53.86 -0.04
CA PHE A 6 2.10 52.63 -0.04
C PHE A 6 2.83 51.50 -0.79
N GLN A 7 3.38 51.78 -1.97
CA GLN A 7 4.23 50.81 -2.68
C GLN A 7 5.50 50.48 -1.91
N TYR A 8 6.15 51.48 -1.29
CA TYR A 8 7.37 51.25 -0.51
C TYR A 8 7.14 50.32 0.69
N ARG A 9 6.01 50.45 1.38
CA ARG A 9 5.63 49.57 2.51
C ARG A 9 5.27 48.15 2.05
N ILE A 10 4.56 47.99 0.94
CA ILE A 10 4.26 46.66 0.39
C ILE A 10 5.54 45.97 -0.09
N TYR A 11 6.45 46.68 -0.76
CA TYR A 11 7.73 46.13 -1.22
C TYR A 11 8.63 45.69 -0.05
N TRP A 12 8.69 46.47 1.03
CA TRP A 12 9.36 46.08 2.27
C TRP A 12 8.66 44.95 3.00
N MET A 13 7.32 44.87 2.99
CA MET A 13 6.57 43.78 3.61
C MET A 13 6.74 42.46 2.84
N MET A 14 6.71 42.49 1.50
CA MET A 14 7.04 41.32 0.67
C MET A 14 8.50 40.90 0.83
N ARG A 15 9.45 41.86 0.87
CA ARG A 15 10.85 41.53 1.21
C ARG A 15 10.99 41.00 2.63
N LEU A 16 10.23 41.48 3.60
CA LEU A 16 10.20 40.92 4.96
C LEU A 16 9.61 39.53 4.98
N VAL A 17 8.56 39.21 4.21
CA VAL A 17 8.03 37.84 4.10
C VAL A 17 9.04 36.92 3.39
N SER A 18 9.71 37.37 2.33
CA SER A 18 10.78 36.60 1.68
C SER A 18 12.03 36.46 2.57
N LEU A 19 12.42 37.51 3.29
CA LEU A 19 13.49 37.44 4.28
C LEU A 19 13.10 36.57 5.46
N PHE A 20 11.87 36.59 5.96
CA PHE A 20 11.42 35.68 7.02
C PHE A 20 11.25 34.25 6.51
N ALA A 21 10.93 34.02 5.23
CA ALA A 21 11.00 32.70 4.63
C ALA A 21 12.45 32.18 4.56
N VAL A 22 13.40 33.05 4.18
CA VAL A 22 14.84 32.75 4.14
C VAL A 22 15.48 32.67 5.53
N PHE A 23 14.99 33.43 6.52
CA PHE A 23 15.46 33.44 7.90
C PHE A 23 14.77 32.34 8.72
N SER A 24 13.55 31.94 8.36
CA SER A 24 12.95 30.71 8.85
C SER A 24 13.71 29.51 8.30
N THR A 25 14.04 29.45 7.00
CA THR A 25 14.93 28.39 6.52
C THR A 25 16.34 28.48 7.10
N ALA A 26 16.90 29.65 7.39
CA ALA A 26 18.23 29.76 8.02
C ALA A 26 18.24 29.38 9.51
N VAL A 27 17.24 29.80 10.31
CA VAL A 27 17.12 29.48 11.74
C VAL A 27 16.59 28.05 11.95
N ILE A 28 15.79 27.53 11.00
CA ILE A 28 15.46 26.10 10.93
C ILE A 28 16.65 25.30 10.36
N CYS A 29 17.57 25.85 9.57
CA CYS A 29 18.83 25.16 9.24
C CYS A 29 19.83 25.14 10.42
N SER A 30 19.71 26.03 11.42
CA SER A 30 20.58 26.01 12.61
C SER A 30 19.99 25.25 13.81
N ASN A 31 18.66 25.19 13.97
CA ASN A 31 17.98 24.37 15.01
C ASN A 31 17.28 23.11 14.45
N GLY A 32 17.25 22.97 13.13
CA GLY A 32 16.89 21.79 12.37
C GLY A 32 18.05 21.39 11.46
N ALA A 33 19.28 21.54 11.97
CA ALA A 33 20.24 20.46 11.77
C ALA A 33 19.50 19.18 12.13
N LEU A 34 19.24 18.35 11.11
CA LEU A 34 18.40 17.18 11.22
C LEU A 34 18.86 16.36 12.43
N ALA A 35 17.96 16.20 13.41
CA ALA A 35 17.78 14.88 13.96
C ALA A 35 17.25 14.01 12.80
N GLU A 36 18.17 13.60 11.92
CA GLU A 36 18.03 12.30 11.28
C GLU A 36 17.71 11.36 12.43
N SER A 37 16.62 10.61 12.32
CA SER A 37 16.46 9.44 13.16
C SER A 37 17.67 8.58 12.85
N ASN A 38 18.68 8.62 13.72
CA ASN A 38 19.93 7.87 13.64
C ASN A 38 19.67 6.39 13.96
N GLU A 39 18.53 5.90 13.47
CA GLU A 39 17.95 4.59 13.65
C GLU A 39 18.29 3.78 12.41
N LYS A 40 19.01 2.69 12.66
CA LYS A 40 19.53 1.78 11.65
C LYS A 40 18.37 1.17 10.84
N LYS A 41 18.54 1.06 9.52
CA LYS A 41 17.58 0.43 8.61
C LYS A 41 18.01 -1.00 8.31
N ASN A 42 17.07 -1.92 8.30
CA ASN A 42 17.35 -3.32 8.03
C ASN A 42 16.43 -3.85 6.92
N LEU A 43 16.97 -4.63 5.99
CA LEU A 43 16.22 -5.21 4.88
C LEU A 43 16.54 -6.70 4.77
N ILE A 44 15.50 -7.52 4.94
CA ILE A 44 15.52 -8.96 4.70
C ILE A 44 14.89 -9.21 3.32
N PHE A 45 15.67 -9.62 2.33
CA PHE A 45 15.15 -10.05 1.03
C PHE A 45 15.16 -11.58 0.98
N MET A 46 14.01 -12.19 0.71
CA MET A 46 13.90 -13.65 0.64
C MET A 46 13.47 -14.10 -0.76
N ILE A 47 14.17 -15.10 -1.30
CA ILE A 47 13.91 -15.66 -2.63
C ILE A 47 13.50 -17.13 -2.47
N SER A 48 12.32 -17.49 -2.96
CA SER A 48 11.86 -18.87 -3.06
C SER A 48 12.08 -19.38 -4.49
N ASP A 49 13.29 -19.85 -4.83
CA ASP A 49 13.67 -20.28 -6.19
C ASP A 49 12.63 -21.26 -6.76
N GLY A 50 12.10 -21.00 -7.96
CA GLY A 50 11.11 -21.85 -8.64
C GLY A 50 9.68 -21.94 -8.05
N MET A 51 9.35 -21.12 -7.03
CA MET A 51 8.05 -21.20 -6.33
C MET A 51 6.93 -20.37 -6.98
N GLY A 52 6.03 -21.06 -7.68
CA GLY A 52 4.82 -20.46 -8.26
C GLY A 52 3.64 -20.29 -7.30
N PRO A 53 2.55 -19.64 -7.74
CA PRO A 53 1.29 -19.55 -6.98
C PRO A 53 0.67 -20.92 -6.66
N SER A 54 0.77 -21.88 -7.58
CA SER A 54 0.36 -23.28 -7.37
C SER A 54 1.16 -23.93 -6.23
N SER A 55 2.47 -23.69 -6.17
CA SER A 55 3.39 -24.25 -5.17
C SER A 55 3.03 -23.82 -3.75
N GLN A 56 2.78 -22.51 -3.51
CA GLN A 56 2.33 -22.04 -2.19
C GLN A 56 0.92 -22.55 -1.83
N THR A 57 0.05 -22.75 -2.82
CA THR A 57 -1.28 -23.38 -2.62
C THR A 57 -1.13 -24.85 -2.20
N MET A 58 -0.23 -25.58 -2.86
CA MET A 58 0.09 -26.98 -2.57
C MET A 58 0.55 -27.15 -1.12
N ALA A 59 1.51 -26.33 -0.69
CA ALA A 59 2.06 -26.40 0.67
C ALA A 59 1.00 -26.13 1.75
N ARG A 60 0.14 -25.13 1.53
CA ARG A 60 -0.96 -24.78 2.45
C ARG A 60 -1.94 -25.94 2.59
N GLN A 61 -2.47 -26.42 1.46
CA GLN A 61 -3.47 -27.49 1.45
C GLN A 61 -2.89 -28.81 1.97
N TYR A 62 -1.66 -29.17 1.59
CA TYR A 62 -0.94 -30.33 2.14
C TYR A 62 -0.80 -30.24 3.67
N TYR A 63 -0.32 -29.10 4.18
CA TYR A 63 -0.13 -28.92 5.61
C TYR A 63 -1.46 -28.95 6.37
N THR A 64 -2.51 -28.32 5.84
CA THR A 64 -3.85 -28.34 6.42
C THR A 64 -4.43 -29.76 6.46
N THR A 65 -4.37 -30.50 5.36
CA THR A 65 -4.90 -31.88 5.27
C THR A 65 -4.13 -32.83 6.19
N VAL A 66 -2.80 -32.89 6.06
CA VAL A 66 -1.97 -33.87 6.81
C VAL A 66 -2.01 -33.64 8.32
N ASN A 67 -2.20 -32.40 8.77
CA ASN A 67 -2.31 -32.07 10.20
C ASN A 67 -3.76 -31.90 10.69
N SER A 68 -4.77 -32.19 9.86
CA SER A 68 -6.21 -32.05 10.19
C SER A 68 -6.59 -30.65 10.74
N LEU A 69 -6.04 -29.61 10.13
CA LEU A 69 -6.29 -28.21 10.49
C LEU A 69 -7.56 -27.67 9.79
N PRO A 70 -8.20 -26.60 10.30
CA PRO A 70 -9.34 -25.99 9.62
C PRO A 70 -8.93 -25.30 8.31
N ASP A 71 -9.84 -25.25 7.33
CA ASP A 71 -9.64 -24.61 6.01
C ASP A 71 -9.26 -23.12 6.09
N THR A 72 -9.53 -22.47 7.23
CA THR A 72 -9.12 -21.09 7.52
C THR A 72 -7.64 -20.94 7.90
N PHE A 73 -6.89 -22.05 7.98
CA PHE A 73 -5.46 -22.04 8.26
C PHE A 73 -4.67 -21.39 7.12
N VAL A 74 -3.64 -20.62 7.48
CA VAL A 74 -2.76 -19.90 6.57
C VAL A 74 -1.31 -20.09 6.98
N LEU A 75 -0.45 -20.25 5.99
CA LEU A 75 1.00 -20.30 6.16
C LEU A 75 1.59 -18.90 6.40
N PRO A 76 2.80 -18.78 6.99
CA PRO A 76 3.46 -17.52 7.28
C PRO A 76 3.53 -16.49 6.14
N LEU A 77 3.66 -16.93 4.88
CA LEU A 77 3.65 -16.04 3.71
C LEU A 77 2.28 -15.43 3.40
N ASP A 78 1.17 -16.15 3.61
CA ASP A 78 -0.13 -15.76 3.06
C ASP A 78 -0.65 -14.41 3.59
N PRO A 79 -0.53 -14.07 4.90
CA PRO A 79 -0.95 -12.77 5.42
C PRO A 79 -0.12 -11.58 4.93
N ILE A 80 1.00 -11.82 4.23
CA ILE A 80 1.93 -10.79 3.75
C ILE A 80 2.04 -10.76 2.22
N HIS A 81 1.13 -11.42 1.51
CA HIS A 81 0.98 -11.34 0.05
C HIS A 81 0.50 -9.94 -0.35
N VAL A 82 1.23 -9.28 -1.26
CA VAL A 82 0.95 -7.89 -1.69
C VAL A 82 0.75 -7.73 -3.20
N GLY A 83 1.14 -8.71 -4.01
CA GLY A 83 1.15 -8.56 -5.46
C GLY A 83 1.70 -9.75 -6.23
N SER A 84 2.17 -9.49 -7.46
CA SER A 84 2.87 -10.45 -8.30
C SER A 84 4.09 -9.81 -8.98
N VAL A 85 5.01 -10.65 -9.46
CA VAL A 85 6.20 -10.24 -10.20
C VAL A 85 6.24 -10.92 -11.57
N ARG A 86 6.44 -10.12 -12.61
CA ARG A 86 6.76 -10.54 -13.97
C ARG A 86 8.27 -10.80 -14.07
N THR A 87 8.63 -12.01 -14.50
CA THR A 87 9.99 -12.54 -14.29
C THR A 87 10.87 -12.58 -15.52
N LYS A 88 10.31 -12.45 -16.75
CA LYS A 88 11.02 -12.62 -18.03
C LYS A 88 12.42 -11.96 -18.10
N SER A 89 13.34 -12.56 -18.84
CA SER A 89 14.66 -12.00 -19.10
C SER A 89 14.68 -11.14 -20.37
N SER A 90 15.86 -10.65 -20.78
CA SER A 90 16.02 -9.97 -22.09
C SER A 90 16.00 -10.96 -23.26
N SER A 91 16.52 -12.18 -23.04
CA SER A 91 16.73 -13.19 -24.08
C SER A 91 15.60 -14.22 -24.19
N SER A 92 14.65 -14.24 -23.25
CA SER A 92 13.58 -15.24 -23.18
C SER A 92 12.34 -14.72 -22.43
N LEU A 93 11.16 -15.18 -22.83
CA LEU A 93 9.92 -14.98 -22.05
C LEU A 93 9.93 -15.77 -20.74
N VAL A 94 10.75 -16.83 -20.66
CA VAL A 94 10.98 -17.65 -19.47
C VAL A 94 12.40 -17.39 -18.98
N THR A 95 12.55 -16.75 -17.83
CA THR A 95 13.86 -16.44 -17.23
C THR A 95 14.53 -17.69 -16.67
N ASP A 96 15.84 -17.61 -16.42
CA ASP A 96 16.51 -18.49 -15.47
C ASP A 96 16.80 -17.75 -14.14
N SER A 97 17.23 -18.50 -13.12
CA SER A 97 17.60 -17.96 -11.81
C SER A 97 18.70 -16.88 -11.87
N ALA A 98 19.65 -17.00 -12.81
CA ALA A 98 20.73 -16.03 -12.98
C ALA A 98 20.21 -14.66 -13.44
N ALA A 99 19.41 -14.63 -14.51
CA ALA A 99 18.80 -13.39 -14.99
C ALA A 99 17.74 -12.84 -14.02
N GLY A 100 16.97 -13.73 -13.38
CA GLY A 100 15.96 -13.35 -12.38
C GLY A 100 16.57 -12.68 -11.15
N ALA A 101 17.61 -13.29 -10.58
CA ALA A 101 18.34 -12.74 -9.45
C ALA A 101 19.13 -11.47 -9.83
N THR A 102 19.72 -11.40 -11.03
CA THR A 102 20.38 -10.18 -11.53
C THR A 102 19.39 -9.01 -11.65
N ALA A 103 18.13 -9.28 -12.01
CA ALA A 103 17.11 -8.22 -12.04
C ALA A 103 16.73 -7.71 -10.64
N PHE A 104 16.73 -8.58 -9.62
CA PHE A 104 16.55 -8.17 -8.23
C PHE A 104 17.79 -7.47 -7.65
N SER A 105 19.00 -7.87 -8.05
CA SER A 105 20.23 -7.37 -7.46
C SER A 105 20.72 -6.05 -8.10
N CYS A 106 20.66 -5.94 -9.42
CA CYS A 106 21.07 -4.75 -10.18
C CYS A 106 19.91 -3.83 -10.62
N GLY A 107 18.65 -4.28 -10.59
CA GLY A 107 17.51 -3.49 -11.08
C GLY A 107 17.44 -3.34 -12.60
N ILE A 108 18.09 -4.21 -13.36
CA ILE A 108 18.11 -4.23 -14.85
C ILE A 108 17.74 -5.61 -15.40
N LYS A 109 17.25 -5.67 -16.64
CA LYS A 109 17.12 -6.95 -17.36
C LYS A 109 18.47 -7.38 -17.92
N THR A 110 18.65 -8.69 -18.05
CA THR A 110 19.82 -9.33 -18.68
C THR A 110 19.41 -10.69 -19.28
N TYR A 111 20.33 -11.38 -19.96
CA TYR A 111 20.10 -12.66 -20.63
C TYR A 111 20.19 -13.86 -19.68
N ASN A 112 19.51 -14.96 -20.02
CA ASN A 112 19.55 -16.19 -19.21
C ASN A 112 21.00 -16.68 -19.04
N GLY A 113 21.40 -16.97 -17.80
CA GLY A 113 22.76 -17.38 -17.42
C GLY A 113 23.68 -16.25 -16.96
N ALA A 114 23.30 -14.98 -17.14
CA ALA A 114 24.09 -13.83 -16.71
C ALA A 114 24.06 -13.63 -15.17
N ILE A 115 25.23 -13.37 -14.57
CA ILE A 115 25.39 -13.12 -13.14
C ILE A 115 25.87 -11.66 -12.97
N ALA A 116 25.00 -10.76 -12.52
CA ALA A 116 25.27 -9.35 -12.30
C ALA A 116 26.04 -8.64 -13.44
N VAL A 117 25.64 -8.93 -14.68
CA VAL A 117 26.11 -8.24 -15.89
C VAL A 117 24.93 -7.80 -16.75
N ASP A 118 25.12 -6.71 -17.52
CA ASP A 118 24.15 -6.22 -18.51
C ASP A 118 24.10 -7.10 -19.78
N ASP A 119 23.21 -6.78 -20.72
CA ASP A 119 23.09 -7.49 -22.01
C ASP A 119 24.35 -7.44 -22.90
N SER A 120 25.31 -6.55 -22.61
CA SER A 120 26.62 -6.51 -23.26
C SER A 120 27.70 -7.29 -22.50
N GLY A 121 27.33 -7.90 -21.36
CA GLY A 121 28.22 -8.63 -20.46
C GLY A 121 29.11 -7.73 -19.61
N LYS A 122 28.78 -6.44 -19.44
CA LYS A 122 29.51 -5.57 -18.49
C LYS A 122 28.95 -5.73 -17.08
N PRO A 123 29.79 -5.73 -16.04
CA PRO A 123 29.34 -5.72 -14.65
C PRO A 123 28.32 -4.61 -14.36
N CYS A 124 27.24 -4.98 -13.67
CA CYS A 124 26.37 -4.07 -12.95
C CYS A 124 26.62 -4.23 -11.44
N GLY A 125 26.60 -3.12 -10.70
CA GLY A 125 26.69 -3.16 -9.25
C GLY A 125 25.42 -3.77 -8.66
N THR A 126 25.54 -4.43 -7.51
CA THR A 126 24.38 -5.01 -6.82
C THR A 126 23.95 -4.17 -5.61
N VAL A 127 22.69 -4.33 -5.19
CA VAL A 127 22.17 -3.74 -3.94
C VAL A 127 22.94 -4.19 -2.70
N LEU A 128 23.48 -5.42 -2.69
CA LEU A 128 24.31 -5.93 -1.59
C LEU A 128 25.66 -5.21 -1.55
N GLU A 129 26.31 -5.05 -2.70
CA GLU A 129 27.58 -4.32 -2.81
C GLU A 129 27.43 -2.84 -2.46
N ALA A 130 26.36 -2.21 -2.95
CA ALA A 130 26.03 -0.82 -2.64
C ALA A 130 25.75 -0.63 -1.13
N ALA A 131 24.99 -1.55 -0.52
CA ALA A 131 24.78 -1.56 0.93
C ALA A 131 26.10 -1.73 1.70
N LYS A 132 26.98 -2.66 1.29
CA LYS A 132 28.25 -2.87 1.97
C LYS A 132 29.16 -1.64 1.89
N LEU A 133 29.27 -1.04 0.72
CA LEU A 133 30.10 0.15 0.48
C LEU A 133 29.57 1.39 1.21
N ASP A 134 28.27 1.45 1.49
CA ASP A 134 27.61 2.53 2.24
C ASP A 134 27.54 2.28 3.77
N GLY A 135 28.12 1.19 4.28
CA GLY A 135 28.26 0.93 5.72
C GLY A 135 27.16 0.07 6.36
N TYR A 136 26.40 -0.67 5.57
CA TYR A 136 25.55 -1.75 6.08
C TYR A 136 26.36 -3.04 6.29
N TYR A 137 25.98 -3.85 7.27
CA TYR A 137 26.40 -5.25 7.34
C TYR A 137 25.60 -6.08 6.33
N THR A 138 26.22 -7.13 5.78
CA THR A 138 25.66 -7.86 4.64
C THR A 138 25.63 -9.37 4.83
N GLY A 139 24.49 -9.99 4.50
CA GLY A 139 24.27 -11.42 4.71
C GLY A 139 23.77 -12.17 3.48
N LEU A 140 24.08 -13.46 3.45
CA LEU A 140 23.71 -14.41 2.41
C LEU A 140 23.45 -15.79 3.03
N VAL A 141 22.21 -16.29 2.95
CA VAL A 141 21.82 -17.58 3.54
C VAL A 141 21.07 -18.40 2.50
N VAL A 142 21.57 -19.57 2.10
CA VAL A 142 20.97 -20.37 1.02
C VAL A 142 20.94 -21.87 1.35
N THR A 143 20.02 -22.61 0.72
CA THR A 143 20.05 -24.10 0.72
C THR A 143 20.71 -24.69 -0.53
N SER A 144 21.12 -23.84 -1.47
CA SER A 144 21.95 -24.20 -2.62
C SER A 144 23.45 -24.23 -2.24
N ARG A 145 24.30 -24.32 -3.26
CA ARG A 145 25.69 -23.89 -3.14
C ARG A 145 25.69 -22.37 -2.97
N VAL A 146 26.54 -21.80 -2.10
CA VAL A 146 26.67 -20.33 -1.98
C VAL A 146 27.19 -19.66 -3.27
N THR A 147 27.70 -20.45 -4.20
CA THR A 147 28.13 -20.08 -5.55
C THR A 147 27.08 -20.35 -6.65
N HIS A 148 25.86 -20.76 -6.28
CA HIS A 148 24.76 -20.94 -7.23
C HIS A 148 24.28 -19.60 -7.80
N ALA A 149 23.51 -19.61 -8.89
CA ALA A 149 23.19 -18.40 -9.64
C ALA A 149 22.53 -17.29 -8.80
N THR A 150 21.51 -17.65 -8.02
CA THR A 150 20.74 -16.72 -7.18
C THR A 150 21.60 -16.00 -6.13
N PRO A 151 22.41 -16.70 -5.29
CA PRO A 151 23.36 -16.02 -4.41
C PRO A 151 24.47 -15.28 -5.17
N ALA A 152 25.02 -15.88 -6.24
CA ALA A 152 26.12 -15.30 -7.00
C ALA A 152 25.76 -13.93 -7.59
N ALA A 153 24.53 -13.73 -8.06
CA ALA A 153 24.05 -12.47 -8.63
C ALA A 153 24.05 -11.29 -7.64
N PHE A 154 24.27 -11.51 -6.34
CA PHE A 154 24.43 -10.44 -5.34
C PHE A 154 25.90 -10.14 -4.98
N ILE A 155 26.86 -11.00 -5.34
CA ILE A 155 28.25 -10.97 -4.80
C ILE A 155 29.36 -11.13 -5.85
N ALA A 156 29.03 -11.38 -7.10
CA ALA A 156 29.97 -11.65 -8.18
C ALA A 156 29.42 -11.18 -9.53
N HIS A 157 30.29 -10.99 -10.52
CA HIS A 157 29.91 -10.66 -11.90
C HIS A 157 30.52 -11.66 -12.89
N MET A 158 29.67 -12.39 -13.62
CA MET A 158 30.07 -13.42 -14.60
C MET A 158 29.13 -13.44 -15.80
N PHE A 159 29.68 -13.77 -16.97
CA PHE A 159 28.93 -13.97 -18.21
C PHE A 159 28.12 -15.28 -18.23
N ASP A 160 28.42 -16.21 -17.32
CA ASP A 160 27.83 -17.55 -17.28
C ASP A 160 27.77 -18.05 -15.83
N ARG A 161 26.61 -18.59 -15.41
CA ARG A 161 26.35 -19.17 -14.09
C ARG A 161 27.17 -20.43 -13.79
N GLU A 162 27.71 -21.13 -14.80
CA GLU A 162 28.54 -22.34 -14.66
C GLU A 162 30.01 -22.04 -14.22
N THR A 163 30.22 -20.93 -13.51
CA THR A 163 31.53 -20.41 -13.09
C THR A 163 31.74 -20.44 -11.56
N ASP A 164 31.11 -21.41 -10.88
CA ASP A 164 31.17 -21.65 -9.42
C ASP A 164 32.56 -21.37 -8.77
N ASN A 165 33.66 -21.76 -9.43
CA ASN A 165 35.02 -21.62 -8.92
C ASN A 165 35.50 -20.15 -8.88
N ASP A 166 35.12 -19.34 -9.86
CA ASP A 166 35.51 -17.93 -9.94
C ASP A 166 34.57 -17.07 -9.08
N ILE A 167 33.30 -17.47 -8.96
CA ILE A 167 32.33 -16.91 -8.00
C ILE A 167 32.83 -17.11 -6.56
N ALA A 168 33.37 -18.30 -6.23
CA ALA A 168 33.96 -18.56 -4.90
C ALA A 168 35.11 -17.60 -4.57
N LEU A 169 35.94 -17.24 -5.56
CA LEU A 169 37.03 -16.27 -5.38
C LEU A 169 36.48 -14.85 -5.13
N GLN A 170 35.49 -14.40 -5.90
CA GLN A 170 34.88 -13.08 -5.71
C GLN A 170 34.16 -12.97 -4.35
N LEU A 171 33.45 -14.03 -3.91
CA LEU A 171 32.78 -14.11 -2.60
C LEU A 171 33.74 -13.81 -1.44
N VAL A 172 34.93 -14.43 -1.43
CA VAL A 172 35.91 -14.23 -0.35
C VAL A 172 36.70 -12.92 -0.48
N GLY A 173 36.41 -12.10 -1.49
CA GLY A 173 36.97 -10.76 -1.66
C GLY A 173 38.03 -10.61 -2.76
N ASN A 174 38.27 -11.63 -3.59
CA ASN A 174 39.12 -11.50 -4.79
C ASN A 174 38.32 -10.91 -5.96
N SER A 175 37.81 -9.69 -5.75
CA SER A 175 36.95 -8.90 -6.64
C SER A 175 37.44 -7.45 -6.70
N THR A 176 36.90 -6.66 -7.64
CA THR A 176 37.20 -5.22 -7.80
C THR A 176 36.83 -4.39 -6.57
N LEU A 177 35.85 -4.85 -5.79
CA LEU A 177 35.33 -4.15 -4.62
C LEU A 177 35.88 -4.71 -3.29
N GLY A 178 36.63 -5.82 -3.35
CA GLY A 178 37.06 -6.56 -2.16
C GLY A 178 35.93 -7.42 -1.59
N ARG A 179 35.96 -7.64 -0.28
CA ARG A 179 34.94 -8.44 0.43
C ARG A 179 33.64 -7.65 0.58
N VAL A 180 32.58 -8.12 -0.09
CA VAL A 180 31.26 -7.45 -0.11
C VAL A 180 30.21 -8.07 0.83
N VAL A 181 30.50 -9.23 1.45
CA VAL A 181 29.59 -9.96 2.35
C VAL A 181 30.21 -10.21 3.73
N ASP A 182 29.40 -10.16 4.80
CA ASP A 182 29.83 -10.39 6.18
C ASP A 182 29.35 -11.72 6.78
N VAL A 183 28.18 -12.22 6.40
CA VAL A 183 27.66 -13.51 6.85
C VAL A 183 27.29 -14.34 5.63
N VAL A 184 27.90 -15.53 5.49
CA VAL A 184 27.57 -16.49 4.44
C VAL A 184 27.23 -17.83 5.08
N MET A 185 26.07 -18.41 4.74
CA MET A 185 25.65 -19.75 5.19
C MET A 185 25.04 -20.55 4.05
N GLY A 186 25.48 -21.79 3.84
CA GLY A 186 24.87 -22.69 2.86
C GLY A 186 25.71 -23.94 2.55
N GLY A 187 25.56 -24.49 1.35
CA GLY A 187 26.40 -25.57 0.83
C GLY A 187 27.53 -25.09 -0.09
N GLY A 188 28.31 -26.03 -0.62
CA GLY A 188 29.17 -25.81 -1.78
C GLY A 188 30.67 -25.84 -1.53
N TYR A 189 31.15 -26.34 -0.37
CA TYR A 189 32.59 -26.27 -0.03
C TYR A 189 33.52 -26.92 -1.07
N ARG A 190 33.01 -27.83 -1.92
CA ARG A 190 33.81 -28.45 -3.01
C ARG A 190 34.38 -27.43 -4.01
N ASN A 191 33.79 -26.24 -4.11
CA ASN A 191 34.23 -25.17 -5.00
C ASN A 191 35.34 -24.28 -4.36
N PHE A 192 35.62 -24.50 -3.08
CA PHE A 192 36.59 -23.74 -2.29
C PHE A 192 37.89 -24.52 -2.00
N LEU A 193 37.86 -25.84 -2.11
CA LEU A 193 39.03 -26.71 -1.87
C LEU A 193 39.96 -26.75 -3.10
N PRO A 194 41.30 -26.79 -2.94
CA PRO A 194 42.23 -27.02 -4.05
C PRO A 194 41.89 -28.29 -4.86
N LYS A 195 42.19 -28.29 -6.16
CA LYS A 195 41.98 -29.44 -7.06
C LYS A 195 42.65 -30.73 -6.57
N SER A 196 43.79 -30.65 -5.88
CA SER A 196 44.47 -31.79 -5.25
C SER A 196 43.70 -32.43 -4.09
N VAL A 197 42.71 -31.75 -3.50
CA VAL A 197 41.89 -32.28 -2.42
C VAL A 197 40.75 -33.14 -2.97
N ALA A 198 40.63 -34.37 -2.47
CA ALA A 198 39.61 -35.31 -2.88
C ALA A 198 38.19 -34.74 -2.70
N GLY A 199 37.38 -34.81 -3.77
CA GLY A 199 36.02 -34.26 -3.80
C GLY A 199 35.91 -32.80 -4.26
N SER A 200 37.02 -32.09 -4.45
CA SER A 200 37.03 -30.74 -5.04
C SER A 200 36.43 -30.70 -6.45
N ARG A 201 35.88 -29.54 -6.83
CA ARG A 201 35.48 -29.18 -8.20
C ARG A 201 36.27 -27.98 -8.75
N ARG A 202 37.27 -27.49 -8.00
CA ARG A 202 38.21 -26.50 -8.52
C ARG A 202 39.02 -27.07 -9.68
N LYS A 203 39.35 -26.18 -10.63
CA LYS A 203 40.19 -26.51 -11.80
C LYS A 203 41.67 -26.14 -11.56
N ASP A 204 41.95 -25.47 -10.45
CA ASP A 204 43.23 -24.94 -9.99
C ASP A 204 43.57 -25.41 -8.55
N GLU A 205 44.77 -25.12 -8.08
CA GLU A 205 45.24 -25.47 -6.72
C GLU A 205 45.00 -24.34 -5.70
N ILE A 206 44.04 -23.43 -5.94
CA ILE A 206 43.77 -22.32 -5.02
C ILE A 206 42.94 -22.81 -3.84
N ASP A 207 43.45 -22.62 -2.61
CA ASP A 207 42.70 -22.87 -1.38
C ASP A 207 41.87 -21.63 -1.01
N VAL A 208 40.62 -21.60 -1.47
CA VAL A 208 39.72 -20.47 -1.23
C VAL A 208 39.27 -20.42 0.24
N LEU A 209 39.32 -21.53 0.99
CA LEU A 209 39.08 -21.49 2.44
C LEU A 209 40.28 -20.83 3.15
N GLY A 210 41.51 -21.14 2.72
CA GLY A 210 42.72 -20.42 3.12
C GLY A 210 42.61 -18.91 2.83
N LEU A 211 42.29 -18.53 1.58
CA LEU A 211 42.08 -17.12 1.23
C LEU A 211 40.93 -16.46 2.02
N ALA A 212 39.88 -17.20 2.39
CA ALA A 212 38.82 -16.67 3.24
C ALA A 212 39.37 -16.28 4.62
N VAL A 213 40.19 -17.14 5.25
CA VAL A 213 40.83 -16.86 6.54
C VAL A 213 41.83 -15.69 6.41
N GLU A 214 42.62 -15.63 5.34
CA GLU A 214 43.51 -14.49 5.06
C GLU A 214 42.73 -13.17 4.90
N ASN A 215 41.56 -13.22 4.26
CA ASN A 215 40.62 -12.10 4.14
C ASN A 215 39.70 -11.92 5.37
N GLY A 216 40.03 -12.57 6.49
CA GLY A 216 39.43 -12.35 7.81
C GLY A 216 38.14 -13.11 8.11
N PHE A 217 37.72 -14.07 7.28
CA PHE A 217 36.56 -14.91 7.57
C PHE A 217 36.84 -15.94 8.66
N HIS A 218 35.93 -16.00 9.63
CA HIS A 218 35.78 -17.17 10.48
C HIS A 218 35.07 -18.28 9.70
N VAL A 219 35.82 -19.34 9.34
CA VAL A 219 35.31 -20.45 8.51
C VAL A 219 34.71 -21.55 9.40
N VAL A 220 33.48 -21.93 9.10
CA VAL A 220 32.70 -22.99 9.78
C VAL A 220 32.31 -24.04 8.73
N LEU A 221 32.52 -25.33 9.02
CA LEU A 221 32.28 -26.42 8.05
C LEU A 221 31.26 -27.46 8.51
N ASP A 222 30.65 -27.28 9.69
CA ASP A 222 29.63 -28.18 10.23
C ASP A 222 28.61 -27.45 11.12
N LYS A 223 27.54 -28.17 11.51
CA LYS A 223 26.50 -27.64 12.39
C LYS A 223 27.03 -27.30 13.79
N ALA A 224 28.01 -28.04 14.33
CA ALA A 224 28.51 -27.80 15.68
C ALA A 224 29.23 -26.45 15.77
N GLY A 225 30.01 -26.09 14.74
CA GLY A 225 30.59 -24.75 14.59
C GLY A 225 29.52 -23.66 14.46
N LEU A 226 28.43 -23.89 13.71
CA LEU A 226 27.31 -22.93 13.63
C LEU A 226 26.60 -22.75 14.98
N ASP A 227 26.38 -23.84 15.71
CA ASP A 227 25.77 -23.82 17.04
C ASP A 227 26.64 -23.03 18.03
N ALA A 228 27.97 -23.14 17.91
CA ALA A 228 28.96 -22.45 18.74
C ALA A 228 29.08 -20.94 18.45
N LEU A 229 28.59 -20.44 17.31
CA LEU A 229 28.51 -19.00 17.06
C LEU A 229 27.45 -18.35 17.97
N ASP A 230 27.76 -17.19 18.52
CA ASP A 230 26.86 -16.38 19.33
C ASP A 230 26.80 -14.93 18.82
N SER A 231 26.03 -14.07 19.49
CA SER A 231 25.87 -12.65 19.11
C SER A 231 27.15 -11.81 19.29
N GLN A 232 28.21 -12.34 19.88
CA GLN A 232 29.50 -11.66 20.06
C GLN A 232 30.58 -12.20 19.12
N SER A 233 30.26 -13.22 18.33
CA SER A 233 31.19 -13.85 17.40
C SER A 233 31.59 -12.89 16.28
N PRO A 234 32.90 -12.78 15.95
CA PRO A 234 33.39 -11.76 15.04
C PRO A 234 32.92 -12.00 13.61
N LEU A 235 32.46 -10.94 12.94
CA LEU A 235 32.23 -10.93 11.51
C LEU A 235 33.51 -10.52 10.76
N PRO A 236 33.77 -11.07 9.56
CA PRO A 236 32.86 -11.90 8.76
C PRO A 236 32.92 -13.42 9.06
N VAL A 237 31.85 -14.13 8.72
CA VAL A 237 31.66 -15.60 8.89
C VAL A 237 31.34 -16.26 7.56
N LEU A 238 31.99 -17.40 7.27
CA LEU A 238 31.72 -18.27 6.12
C LEU A 238 31.40 -19.69 6.60
N ALA A 239 30.12 -20.07 6.56
CA ALA A 239 29.63 -21.37 7.02
C ALA A 239 29.16 -22.26 5.84
N LEU A 240 29.86 -23.37 5.60
CA LEU A 240 29.62 -24.26 4.45
C LEU A 240 29.42 -25.73 4.89
N PHE A 241 28.18 -26.21 4.88
CA PHE A 241 27.80 -27.48 5.55
C PHE A 241 27.88 -28.74 4.68
N THR A 242 27.81 -28.60 3.37
CA THR A 242 27.75 -29.73 2.42
C THR A 242 28.66 -29.50 1.21
N PRO A 243 29.13 -30.57 0.53
CA PRO A 243 30.03 -30.41 -0.61
C PRO A 243 29.33 -29.74 -1.80
N SER A 244 28.05 -30.00 -2.02
CA SER A 244 27.23 -29.47 -3.12
C SER A 244 26.12 -28.57 -2.55
N HIS A 245 24.89 -28.62 -3.08
CA HIS A 245 23.72 -28.07 -2.39
C HIS A 245 23.53 -28.72 -1.01
N MET A 246 22.73 -28.09 -0.15
CA MET A 246 22.22 -28.72 1.07
C MET A 246 21.17 -29.78 0.71
N SER A 247 20.93 -30.72 1.62
CA SER A 247 19.89 -31.73 1.47
C SER A 247 18.51 -31.09 1.34
N PHE A 248 17.59 -31.71 0.58
CA PHE A 248 16.16 -31.40 0.72
C PHE A 248 15.74 -31.51 2.18
N ASN A 249 14.81 -30.67 2.63
CA ASN A 249 14.40 -30.65 4.04
C ASN A 249 13.84 -32.00 4.53
N MET A 250 13.38 -32.85 3.61
CA MET A 250 12.91 -34.21 3.90
C MET A 250 14.02 -35.24 4.15
N ASP A 251 15.18 -35.09 3.49
CA ASP A 251 16.33 -36.00 3.62
C ASP A 251 17.38 -35.50 4.62
N ARG A 252 17.29 -34.20 4.98
CA ARG A 252 18.21 -33.51 5.89
C ARG A 252 18.30 -34.18 7.25
N ASN A 253 19.52 -34.51 7.68
CA ASN A 253 19.76 -34.96 9.05
C ASN A 253 19.96 -33.74 9.98
N PRO A 254 19.01 -33.43 10.89
CA PRO A 254 19.08 -32.21 11.72
C PRO A 254 20.22 -32.21 12.75
N ALA A 255 20.86 -33.35 13.02
CA ALA A 255 22.04 -33.41 13.88
C ALA A 255 23.35 -33.04 13.15
N LYS A 256 23.36 -33.07 11.80
CA LYS A 256 24.54 -32.77 10.98
C LYS A 256 24.41 -31.49 10.16
N GLU A 257 23.17 -31.11 9.81
CA GLU A 257 22.88 -30.08 8.82
C GLU A 257 21.76 -29.15 9.31
N PRO A 258 22.01 -27.83 9.39
CA PRO A 258 21.02 -26.86 9.88
C PRO A 258 19.86 -26.70 8.88
N SER A 259 18.69 -26.31 9.36
CA SER A 259 17.57 -25.90 8.48
C SER A 259 17.76 -24.45 8.01
N LEU A 260 17.07 -24.07 6.93
CA LEU A 260 17.01 -22.68 6.47
C LEU A 260 16.58 -21.72 7.59
N ALA A 261 15.55 -22.08 8.36
CA ALA A 261 15.09 -21.29 9.50
C ALA A 261 16.16 -21.14 10.61
N ALA A 262 16.97 -22.18 10.87
CA ALA A 262 18.06 -22.11 11.85
C ALA A 262 19.22 -21.22 11.38
N MET A 263 19.60 -21.30 10.10
CA MET A 263 20.59 -20.40 9.51
C MET A 263 20.07 -18.96 9.47
N THR A 264 18.81 -18.75 9.09
CA THR A 264 18.13 -17.45 9.11
C THR A 264 18.17 -16.80 10.49
N ALA A 265 17.78 -17.55 11.54
CA ALA A 265 17.84 -17.05 12.91
C ALA A 265 19.27 -16.64 13.32
N LYS A 266 20.26 -17.52 13.09
CA LYS A 266 21.66 -17.25 13.45
C LYS A 266 22.24 -16.06 12.69
N ALA A 267 21.97 -15.95 11.39
CA ALA A 267 22.46 -14.85 10.57
C ALA A 267 21.86 -13.49 10.97
N LEU A 268 20.54 -13.45 11.27
CA LEU A 268 19.88 -12.24 11.75
C LEU A 268 20.40 -11.82 13.12
N ASP A 269 20.57 -12.78 14.06
CA ASP A 269 21.13 -12.50 15.39
C ASP A 269 22.55 -11.94 15.32
N LEU A 270 23.42 -12.52 14.48
CA LEU A 270 24.78 -12.04 14.21
C LEU A 270 24.78 -10.62 13.62
N LEU A 271 24.12 -10.43 12.46
CA LEU A 271 24.11 -9.16 11.73
C LEU A 271 23.60 -8.01 12.59
N ASN A 272 22.54 -8.24 13.37
CA ASN A 272 21.95 -7.23 14.23
C ASN A 272 22.77 -6.95 15.49
N ALA A 273 23.39 -7.97 16.10
CA ALA A 273 24.28 -7.73 17.24
C ALA A 273 25.49 -6.90 16.82
N THR A 274 26.14 -7.26 15.71
CA THR A 274 27.26 -6.50 15.17
C THR A 274 26.82 -5.12 14.69
N SER A 275 25.75 -5.01 13.88
CA SER A 275 25.28 -3.71 13.37
C SER A 275 24.86 -2.77 14.49
N ASN A 276 24.23 -3.24 15.56
CA ASN A 276 23.90 -2.39 16.71
C ASN A 276 25.15 -1.95 17.47
N SER A 277 26.14 -2.84 17.64
CA SER A 277 27.38 -2.54 18.36
C SER A 277 28.30 -1.53 17.65
N ASP A 278 28.28 -1.48 16.31
CA ASP A 278 29.05 -0.51 15.53
C ASP A 278 28.30 0.83 15.44
N PRO A 279 28.81 1.95 16.02
CA PRO A 279 28.19 3.26 15.92
C PRO A 279 28.25 3.86 14.50
N LYS A 280 29.03 3.29 13.57
CA LYS A 280 29.11 3.73 12.17
C LYS A 280 28.18 2.96 11.23
N SER A 281 27.61 1.85 11.69
CA SER A 281 26.76 1.01 10.85
C SER A 281 25.41 1.66 10.59
N LYS A 282 24.93 1.55 9.34
CA LYS A 282 23.56 1.95 8.96
C LYS A 282 22.50 0.87 9.20
N GLY A 283 22.90 -0.32 9.65
CA GLY A 283 22.04 -1.51 9.83
C GLY A 283 22.52 -2.69 9.00
N PHE A 284 21.61 -3.50 8.45
CA PHE A 284 22.00 -4.63 7.59
C PHE A 284 21.08 -4.89 6.38
N PHE A 285 21.66 -5.49 5.33
CA PHE A 285 20.95 -6.13 4.23
C PHE A 285 21.25 -7.63 4.23
N ILE A 286 20.25 -8.49 4.07
CA ILE A 286 20.45 -9.94 3.97
C ILE A 286 19.58 -10.52 2.85
N MET A 287 20.18 -11.37 2.00
CA MET A 287 19.46 -12.21 1.06
C MET A 287 19.35 -13.66 1.60
N ILE A 288 18.15 -14.23 1.58
CA ILE A 288 17.85 -15.59 2.08
C ILE A 288 17.13 -16.41 1.02
N GLU A 289 17.62 -17.62 0.70
CA GLU A 289 17.12 -18.41 -0.43
C GLU A 289 16.56 -19.80 -0.02
N GLY A 290 15.29 -20.05 -0.39
CA GLY A 290 14.63 -21.36 -0.40
C GLY A 290 15.01 -22.19 -1.64
N SER A 291 16.30 -22.29 -1.93
CA SER A 291 16.86 -22.75 -3.21
C SER A 291 16.43 -24.15 -3.65
N ARG A 292 16.14 -25.06 -2.73
CA ARG A 292 15.79 -26.45 -3.06
C ARG A 292 14.36 -26.62 -3.59
N ILE A 293 13.52 -25.59 -3.54
CA ILE A 293 12.14 -25.63 -4.07
C ILE A 293 12.17 -25.86 -5.59
N ASP A 294 12.97 -25.10 -6.32
CA ASP A 294 13.24 -25.24 -7.76
C ASP A 294 13.78 -26.63 -8.11
N LEU A 295 14.84 -27.08 -7.45
CA LEU A 295 15.50 -28.34 -7.79
C LEU A 295 14.56 -29.56 -7.62
N ALA A 296 13.62 -29.51 -6.67
CA ALA A 296 12.57 -30.52 -6.56
C ALA A 296 11.57 -30.45 -7.73
N ALA A 297 11.19 -29.24 -8.15
CA ALA A 297 10.28 -29.03 -9.28
C ALA A 297 10.91 -29.40 -10.63
N HIS A 298 12.21 -29.17 -10.83
CA HIS A 298 12.93 -29.67 -12.01
C HIS A 298 12.86 -31.21 -12.15
N SER A 299 12.87 -31.94 -11.03
CA SER A 299 12.67 -33.39 -10.98
C SER A 299 11.19 -33.80 -11.01
N ASN A 300 10.24 -32.85 -10.89
CA ASN A 300 8.81 -33.06 -10.63
C ASN A 300 8.52 -33.82 -9.30
N ASP A 301 9.44 -33.78 -8.32
CA ASP A 301 9.27 -34.40 -7.01
C ASP A 301 8.34 -33.56 -6.14
N ALA A 302 7.05 -33.81 -6.28
CA ALA A 302 5.97 -33.25 -5.47
C ALA A 302 6.20 -33.41 -3.95
N SER A 303 6.89 -34.48 -3.51
CA SER A 303 7.13 -34.78 -2.11
C SER A 303 8.26 -33.95 -1.50
N ALA A 304 9.35 -33.74 -2.25
CA ALA A 304 10.42 -32.82 -1.84
C ALA A 304 9.96 -31.36 -1.96
N HIS A 305 9.35 -30.98 -3.09
CA HIS A 305 8.93 -29.60 -3.37
C HIS A 305 8.04 -29.03 -2.26
N VAL A 306 7.01 -29.78 -1.84
CA VAL A 306 6.09 -29.34 -0.77
C VAL A 306 6.78 -29.18 0.60
N ARG A 307 7.79 -29.99 0.92
CA ARG A 307 8.49 -29.98 2.21
C ARG A 307 9.54 -28.88 2.31
N ASP A 308 10.14 -28.48 1.19
CA ASP A 308 11.07 -27.36 1.13
C ASP A 308 10.34 -25.99 1.06
N ILE A 309 9.13 -25.92 0.48
CA ILE A 309 8.25 -24.74 0.61
C ILE A 309 7.82 -24.52 2.07
N LEU A 310 7.54 -25.59 2.81
CA LEU A 310 7.28 -25.49 4.25
C LEU A 310 8.51 -25.02 5.03
N ALA A 311 9.71 -25.51 4.70
CA ALA A 311 10.97 -25.03 5.29
C ALA A 311 11.25 -23.55 5.02
N TYR A 312 10.86 -23.06 3.85
CA TYR A 312 10.92 -21.63 3.51
C TYR A 312 9.89 -20.81 4.29
N ASN A 313 8.67 -21.31 4.45
CA ASN A 313 7.65 -20.68 5.29
C ASN A 313 8.08 -20.59 6.77
N ASP A 314 8.76 -21.61 7.32
CA ASP A 314 9.36 -21.56 8.66
C ASP A 314 10.41 -20.43 8.77
N ALA A 315 11.25 -20.25 7.75
CA ALA A 315 12.24 -19.17 7.72
C ALA A 315 11.58 -17.78 7.59
N VAL A 316 10.50 -17.66 6.81
CA VAL A 316 9.67 -16.45 6.71
C VAL A 316 9.04 -16.09 8.06
N ASP A 317 8.58 -17.07 8.84
CA ASP A 317 8.03 -16.82 10.18
C ASP A 317 9.11 -16.26 11.14
N ILE A 318 10.34 -16.78 11.09
CA ILE A 318 11.49 -16.19 11.81
C ILE A 318 11.74 -14.75 11.36
N ALA A 319 11.79 -14.49 10.05
CA ALA A 319 12.02 -13.14 9.51
C ALA A 319 10.91 -12.15 9.88
N LYS A 320 9.63 -12.56 9.87
CA LYS A 320 8.51 -11.73 10.32
C LYS A 320 8.59 -11.40 11.82
N LYS A 321 8.87 -12.41 12.65
CA LYS A 321 9.15 -12.22 14.09
C LYS A 321 10.36 -11.32 14.34
N TYR A 322 11.24 -11.16 13.36
CA TYR A 322 12.36 -10.23 13.40
C TYR A 322 11.92 -8.79 13.11
N VAL A 323 11.18 -8.60 12.00
CA VAL A 323 10.54 -7.33 11.61
C VAL A 323 9.66 -6.77 12.74
N ASP A 324 8.93 -7.62 13.45
CA ASP A 324 8.09 -7.24 14.59
C ASP A 324 8.87 -6.74 15.81
N LYS A 325 10.12 -7.22 15.99
CA LYS A 325 10.97 -6.88 17.14
C LYS A 325 11.82 -5.65 16.91
N ILE A 326 12.28 -5.43 15.67
CA ILE A 326 13.33 -4.45 15.38
C ILE A 326 12.77 -3.31 14.52
N PRO A 327 12.78 -2.06 15.02
CA PRO A 327 12.28 -0.91 14.27
C PRO A 327 13.04 -0.74 12.95
N ASN A 328 12.38 -0.11 11.97
CA ASN A 328 12.94 0.17 10.64
C ASN A 328 13.53 -1.07 9.94
N THR A 329 12.95 -2.24 10.22
CA THR A 329 13.22 -3.49 9.50
C THR A 329 12.06 -3.78 8.55
N ILE A 330 12.37 -4.22 7.33
CA ILE A 330 11.38 -4.80 6.41
C ILE A 330 11.79 -6.18 5.94
N LEU A 331 10.78 -6.95 5.52
CA LEU A 331 10.90 -8.19 4.79
C LEU A 331 10.24 -8.01 3.42
N VAL A 332 10.97 -8.36 2.36
CA VAL A 332 10.43 -8.51 1.00
C VAL A 332 10.71 -9.95 0.58
N SER A 333 9.71 -10.66 0.05
CA SER A 333 9.86 -12.04 -0.42
C SER A 333 9.21 -12.20 -1.78
N THR A 334 9.85 -12.94 -2.68
CA THR A 334 9.32 -13.28 -4.01
C THR A 334 9.98 -14.57 -4.50
N SER A 335 9.50 -15.12 -5.61
CA SER A 335 10.31 -16.01 -6.42
C SER A 335 10.99 -15.24 -7.56
N ASP A 336 11.96 -15.88 -8.20
CA ASP A 336 12.62 -15.47 -9.44
C ASP A 336 11.94 -16.05 -10.69
N HIS A 337 11.31 -17.23 -10.60
CA HIS A 337 10.46 -17.87 -11.63
C HIS A 337 9.58 -18.98 -11.04
N GLU A 338 8.65 -19.52 -11.81
CA GLU A 338 7.96 -20.77 -11.46
C GLU A 338 8.66 -21.95 -12.16
N THR A 339 8.77 -23.10 -11.49
CA THR A 339 9.37 -24.30 -12.07
C THR A 339 8.38 -25.47 -12.17
N GLY A 340 8.43 -26.16 -13.32
CA GLY A 340 7.65 -27.36 -13.62
C GLY A 340 6.27 -27.10 -14.23
N GLY A 341 5.72 -25.89 -14.09
CA GLY A 341 4.36 -25.55 -14.50
C GLY A 341 3.34 -26.43 -13.76
N LEU A 342 3.36 -26.34 -12.43
CA LEU A 342 2.61 -27.17 -11.49
C LEU A 342 1.11 -26.88 -11.54
N ALA A 343 0.31 -27.94 -11.72
CA ALA A 343 -1.14 -27.93 -11.60
C ALA A 343 -1.61 -28.85 -10.46
N LEU A 344 -2.47 -28.35 -9.57
CA LEU A 344 -3.09 -29.13 -8.49
C LEU A 344 -4.34 -29.89 -8.97
N ALA A 345 -4.19 -30.53 -10.12
CA ALA A 345 -5.12 -31.48 -10.72
C ALA A 345 -4.36 -32.28 -11.79
N LYS A 346 -4.72 -33.55 -11.96
CA LYS A 346 -4.23 -34.39 -13.07
C LYS A 346 -5.31 -35.35 -13.52
N GLN A 347 -5.57 -35.37 -14.83
CA GLN A 347 -6.37 -36.40 -15.46
C GLN A 347 -5.48 -37.63 -15.74
N LEU A 348 -5.84 -38.78 -15.16
CA LEU A 348 -5.09 -40.04 -15.30
C LEU A 348 -5.63 -40.97 -16.39
N THR A 349 -6.90 -40.79 -16.80
CA THR A 349 -7.61 -41.63 -17.78
C THR A 349 -8.34 -40.75 -18.79
N GLU A 350 -8.71 -41.31 -19.95
CA GLU A 350 -9.50 -40.60 -20.98
C GLU A 350 -10.96 -40.32 -20.57
N GLU A 351 -11.38 -40.82 -19.40
CA GLU A 351 -12.70 -40.55 -18.81
C GLU A 351 -12.84 -39.09 -18.35
N TYR A 352 -14.07 -38.66 -18.07
CA TYR A 352 -14.34 -37.28 -17.67
C TYR A 352 -13.53 -36.88 -16.42
N PRO A 353 -12.90 -35.68 -16.37
CA PRO A 353 -11.95 -35.33 -15.31
C PRO A 353 -12.56 -35.38 -13.91
N VAL A 354 -11.84 -35.98 -12.96
CA VAL A 354 -12.21 -35.94 -11.54
C VAL A 354 -11.52 -34.76 -10.86
N TYR A 355 -12.29 -33.89 -10.20
CA TYR A 355 -11.79 -32.66 -9.59
C TYR A 355 -11.16 -32.95 -8.21
N LYS A 356 -10.00 -33.58 -8.18
CA LYS A 356 -9.27 -33.95 -6.97
C LYS A 356 -7.75 -33.82 -7.13
N TRP A 357 -7.08 -33.68 -5.99
CA TRP A 357 -5.68 -34.05 -5.80
C TRP A 357 -5.54 -34.60 -4.36
N ASN A 358 -4.55 -35.46 -4.11
CA ASN A 358 -4.43 -36.22 -2.85
C ASN A 358 -3.15 -35.85 -2.08
N PRO A 359 -3.19 -34.88 -1.13
CA PRO A 359 -2.01 -34.49 -0.38
C PRO A 359 -1.47 -35.62 0.52
N GLU A 360 -2.35 -36.48 1.04
CA GLU A 360 -1.97 -37.61 1.89
C GLU A 360 -1.01 -38.60 1.21
N ALA A 361 -1.06 -38.73 -0.13
CA ALA A 361 -0.16 -39.59 -0.89
C ALA A 361 1.32 -39.23 -0.67
N LEU A 362 1.60 -37.93 -0.50
CA LEU A 362 2.95 -37.40 -0.28
C LEU A 362 3.39 -37.53 1.17
N SER A 363 2.47 -37.66 2.13
CA SER A 363 2.76 -37.60 3.57
C SER A 363 3.64 -38.74 4.09
N ARG A 364 3.51 -39.94 3.50
CA ARG A 364 4.22 -41.15 3.93
C ARG A 364 5.58 -41.38 3.24
N VAL A 365 5.90 -40.56 2.23
CA VAL A 365 7.19 -40.59 1.53
C VAL A 365 8.30 -40.20 2.50
N ARG A 366 9.40 -40.97 2.54
CA ARG A 366 10.51 -40.82 3.48
C ARG A 366 11.77 -40.23 2.87
N ASN A 367 11.96 -40.38 1.56
CA ASN A 367 13.14 -39.88 0.85
C ASN A 367 12.73 -39.24 -0.48
N SER A 368 13.47 -38.21 -0.90
CA SER A 368 13.30 -37.63 -2.24
C SER A 368 13.68 -38.63 -3.33
N THR A 369 13.17 -38.38 -4.53
CA THR A 369 13.50 -39.17 -5.72
C THR A 369 14.98 -39.02 -6.09
N GLU A 370 15.60 -37.87 -5.85
CA GLU A 370 17.05 -37.62 -6.01
C GLU A 370 17.88 -38.58 -5.14
N VAL A 371 17.51 -38.75 -3.86
CA VAL A 371 18.21 -39.65 -2.92
C VAL A 371 18.00 -41.12 -3.29
N ILE A 372 16.78 -41.51 -3.70
CA ILE A 372 16.48 -42.88 -4.14
C ILE A 372 17.26 -43.22 -5.42
N ALA A 373 17.22 -42.35 -6.43
CA ALA A 373 17.93 -42.54 -7.69
C ALA A 373 19.45 -42.65 -7.47
N SER A 374 20.00 -41.78 -6.61
CA SER A 374 21.41 -41.80 -6.23
C SER A 374 21.79 -43.07 -5.46
N HIS A 375 20.95 -43.56 -4.55
CA HIS A 375 21.17 -44.83 -3.84
C HIS A 375 21.18 -46.02 -4.80
N LEU A 376 20.20 -46.10 -5.69
CA LEU A 376 20.08 -47.17 -6.67
C LEU A 376 21.28 -47.21 -7.61
N ILE A 377 21.70 -46.07 -8.17
CA ILE A 377 22.84 -46.02 -9.10
C ILE A 377 24.16 -46.30 -8.40
N ALA A 378 24.38 -45.78 -7.19
CA ALA A 378 25.63 -46.01 -6.46
C ALA A 378 25.81 -47.48 -6.02
N LYS A 379 24.72 -48.19 -5.74
CA LYS A 379 24.74 -49.56 -5.19
C LYS A 379 24.45 -50.64 -6.23
N TYR A 380 23.69 -50.31 -7.28
CA TYR A 380 23.21 -51.21 -8.32
C TYR A 380 23.34 -50.56 -9.72
N PRO A 381 24.56 -50.22 -10.17
CA PRO A 381 24.79 -49.48 -11.42
C PRO A 381 24.36 -50.21 -12.70
N ALA A 382 24.03 -51.50 -12.62
CA ALA A 382 23.51 -52.32 -13.73
C ALA A 382 22.02 -52.70 -13.54
N GLY A 383 21.30 -52.03 -12.64
CA GLY A 383 19.94 -52.37 -12.24
C GLY A 383 19.87 -53.12 -10.91
N ALA A 384 18.83 -52.84 -10.12
CA ALA A 384 18.62 -53.46 -8.81
C ALA A 384 17.65 -54.66 -8.91
N PRO A 385 17.81 -55.71 -8.07
CA PRO A 385 16.86 -56.83 -8.00
C PRO A 385 15.43 -56.43 -7.64
N GLU A 386 14.45 -57.24 -8.05
CA GLU A 386 13.02 -57.00 -7.81
C GLU A 386 12.67 -56.78 -6.33
N ASP A 387 13.22 -57.59 -5.41
CA ASP A 387 12.97 -57.47 -3.97
C ASP A 387 13.48 -56.13 -3.41
N VAL A 388 14.59 -55.64 -3.95
CA VAL A 388 15.19 -54.36 -3.58
C VAL A 388 14.32 -53.21 -4.08
N ILE A 389 13.88 -53.26 -5.34
CA ILE A 389 12.98 -52.26 -5.93
C ILE A 389 11.66 -52.22 -5.15
N ARG A 390 10.98 -53.36 -4.98
CA ARG A 390 9.69 -53.42 -4.25
C ARG A 390 9.81 -52.91 -2.81
N ARG A 391 10.89 -53.24 -2.11
CA ARG A 391 11.14 -52.72 -0.75
C ARG A 391 11.33 -51.20 -0.75
N ILE A 392 12.12 -50.64 -1.67
CA ILE A 392 12.33 -49.19 -1.77
C ILE A 392 11.03 -48.46 -2.12
N LEU A 393 10.26 -48.97 -3.08
CA LEU A 393 8.96 -48.39 -3.43
C LEU A 393 8.01 -48.40 -2.22
N ALA A 394 7.89 -49.54 -1.53
CA ALA A 394 7.01 -49.68 -0.37
C ALA A 394 7.45 -48.84 0.85
N GLU A 395 8.74 -48.87 1.21
CA GLU A 395 9.24 -48.26 2.45
C GLU A 395 9.65 -46.79 2.30
N TRP A 396 10.18 -46.38 1.14
CA TRP A 396 10.75 -45.04 0.94
C TRP A 396 9.78 -44.13 0.17
N LEU A 397 9.08 -44.64 -0.86
CA LEU A 397 8.06 -43.89 -1.60
C LEU A 397 6.62 -44.10 -1.10
N ALA A 398 6.38 -45.03 -0.17
CA ALA A 398 5.03 -45.43 0.26
C ALA A 398 4.14 -45.98 -0.88
N ILE A 399 4.76 -46.69 -1.82
CA ILE A 399 4.19 -47.33 -3.01
C ILE A 399 4.36 -48.87 -2.91
N PRO A 400 3.56 -49.56 -2.07
CA PRO A 400 3.63 -51.03 -1.93
C PRO A 400 2.98 -51.76 -3.11
N ASP A 401 2.13 -51.07 -3.86
CA ASP A 401 1.24 -51.55 -4.91
C ASP A 401 1.75 -51.23 -6.33
N ALA A 402 3.07 -51.12 -6.50
CA ALA A 402 3.71 -50.89 -7.80
C ALA A 402 3.36 -51.99 -8.82
N SER A 403 3.03 -51.59 -10.05
CA SER A 403 2.71 -52.55 -11.11
C SER A 403 3.94 -53.37 -11.51
N ALA A 404 3.72 -54.55 -12.08
CA ALA A 404 4.83 -55.36 -12.59
C ALA A 404 5.64 -54.63 -13.66
N ALA A 405 5.00 -53.80 -14.49
CA ALA A 405 5.66 -53.00 -15.52
C ALA A 405 6.55 -51.89 -14.94
N ASP A 406 6.11 -51.20 -13.88
CA ASP A 406 6.92 -50.16 -13.22
C ASP A 406 8.17 -50.77 -12.58
N VAL A 407 8.01 -51.93 -11.93
CA VAL A 407 9.10 -52.67 -11.30
C VAL A 407 10.08 -53.20 -12.33
N GLU A 408 9.60 -53.79 -13.44
CA GLU A 408 10.45 -54.25 -14.54
C GLU A 408 11.22 -53.09 -15.18
N TRP A 409 10.60 -51.91 -15.35
CA TRP A 409 11.26 -50.72 -15.88
C TRP A 409 12.41 -50.26 -14.98
N LEU A 410 12.18 -50.18 -13.66
CA LEU A 410 13.21 -49.81 -12.67
C LEU A 410 14.37 -50.82 -12.59
N MET A 411 14.09 -52.11 -12.79
CA MET A 411 15.11 -53.16 -12.81
C MET A 411 16.11 -53.04 -13.98
N ARG A 412 15.77 -52.32 -15.06
CA ARG A 412 16.66 -52.14 -16.24
C ARG A 412 17.86 -51.23 -16.00
N GLY A 413 17.94 -50.56 -14.84
CA GLY A 413 19.03 -49.63 -14.52
C GLY A 413 19.06 -48.37 -15.39
N PRO A 414 17.95 -47.61 -15.49
CA PRO A 414 17.88 -46.37 -16.27
C PRO A 414 18.83 -45.29 -15.75
N GLY A 415 19.13 -44.29 -16.60
CA GLY A 415 20.04 -43.19 -16.23
C GLY A 415 19.46 -42.32 -15.09
N HIS A 416 20.32 -41.64 -14.33
CA HIS A 416 19.92 -40.88 -13.13
C HIS A 416 18.71 -39.98 -13.33
N ARG A 417 18.71 -39.15 -14.38
CA ARG A 417 17.60 -38.24 -14.71
C ARG A 417 16.30 -38.96 -15.10
N GLU A 418 16.41 -40.09 -15.80
CA GLU A 418 15.26 -40.89 -16.20
C GLU A 418 14.64 -41.58 -14.97
N LEU A 419 15.48 -42.16 -14.13
CA LEU A 419 15.11 -42.81 -12.88
C LEU A 419 14.40 -41.82 -11.93
N ASP A 420 15.00 -40.65 -11.72
CA ASP A 420 14.47 -39.58 -10.89
C ASP A 420 13.07 -39.11 -11.38
N ALA A 421 12.97 -38.76 -12.67
CA ALA A 421 11.70 -38.33 -13.27
C ALA A 421 10.61 -39.43 -13.26
N PHE A 422 10.98 -40.71 -13.39
CA PHE A 422 10.03 -41.82 -13.33
C PHE A 422 9.49 -42.02 -11.91
N LEU A 423 10.36 -42.02 -10.89
CA LEU A 423 9.95 -42.10 -9.49
C LEU A 423 9.06 -40.91 -9.10
N ALA A 424 9.40 -39.70 -9.57
CA ALA A 424 8.62 -38.48 -9.38
C ALA A 424 7.26 -38.53 -10.09
N LYS A 425 7.17 -39.14 -11.28
CA LYS A 425 5.90 -39.45 -11.95
C LYS A 425 5.04 -40.39 -11.11
N MET A 426 5.61 -41.47 -10.55
CA MET A 426 4.85 -42.43 -9.72
C MET A 426 4.25 -41.79 -8.46
N LEU A 427 4.93 -40.79 -7.89
CA LEU A 427 4.40 -39.94 -6.81
C LEU A 427 3.32 -38.99 -7.31
N SER A 428 3.58 -38.27 -8.40
CA SER A 428 2.66 -37.28 -8.98
C SER A 428 1.35 -37.90 -9.47
N ASP A 429 1.38 -39.13 -9.96
CA ASP A 429 0.19 -39.90 -10.34
C ASP A 429 -0.67 -40.25 -9.11
N ARG A 430 -0.07 -40.60 -7.96
CA ARG A 430 -0.81 -40.89 -6.72
C ARG A 430 -1.36 -39.65 -6.02
N ALA A 431 -0.59 -38.55 -6.08
CA ALA A 431 -1.01 -37.26 -5.58
C ALA A 431 -1.99 -36.53 -6.53
N GLU A 432 -2.15 -37.03 -7.77
CA GLU A 432 -2.96 -36.43 -8.82
C GLU A 432 -2.60 -34.96 -9.10
N VAL A 433 -1.30 -34.68 -9.16
CA VAL A 433 -0.72 -33.37 -9.51
C VAL A 433 -0.03 -33.42 -10.88
N GLY A 434 -0.30 -32.40 -11.69
CA GLY A 434 0.21 -32.26 -13.05
C GLY A 434 1.47 -31.38 -13.10
N TRP A 435 2.35 -31.69 -14.04
CA TRP A 435 3.52 -30.89 -14.38
C TRP A 435 3.56 -30.77 -15.91
N SER A 436 3.86 -29.58 -16.43
CA SER A 436 3.88 -29.32 -17.87
C SER A 436 5.29 -29.34 -18.48
N THR A 437 6.33 -29.26 -17.65
CA THR A 437 7.73 -29.19 -18.08
C THR A 437 8.66 -29.73 -16.99
N HIS A 438 9.94 -29.92 -17.34
CA HIS A 438 11.05 -30.11 -16.39
C HIS A 438 11.95 -28.85 -16.32
N GLY A 439 11.51 -27.73 -16.88
CA GLY A 439 12.17 -26.42 -16.82
C GLY A 439 11.29 -25.39 -16.11
N HIS A 440 11.65 -24.12 -16.22
CA HIS A 440 10.84 -23.03 -15.68
C HIS A 440 9.62 -22.73 -16.58
N SER A 441 8.64 -22.00 -16.06
CA SER A 441 7.51 -21.46 -16.83
C SER A 441 7.47 -19.93 -16.76
N GLY A 442 6.70 -19.33 -17.67
CA GLY A 442 6.51 -17.88 -17.77
C GLY A 442 5.40 -17.33 -16.87
N GLY A 443 4.98 -18.07 -15.84
CA GLY A 443 3.95 -17.62 -14.90
C GLY A 443 4.45 -16.49 -14.00
N ASP A 444 3.59 -15.49 -13.76
CA ASP A 444 3.84 -14.48 -12.75
C ASP A 444 3.90 -15.11 -11.35
N VAL A 445 4.93 -14.76 -10.58
CA VAL A 445 5.18 -15.29 -9.23
C VAL A 445 4.62 -14.34 -8.16
N ALA A 446 4.36 -14.84 -6.95
CA ALA A 446 3.77 -14.03 -5.90
C ALA A 446 4.80 -13.09 -5.24
N LEU A 447 4.41 -11.83 -5.01
CA LEU A 447 5.19 -10.81 -4.30
C LEU A 447 4.64 -10.62 -2.88
N TYR A 448 5.50 -10.78 -1.89
CA TYR A 448 5.19 -10.67 -0.48
C TYR A 448 6.00 -9.54 0.16
N ALA A 449 5.41 -8.77 1.06
CA ALA A 449 6.12 -7.71 1.77
C ALA A 449 5.55 -7.45 3.17
N TYR A 450 6.44 -7.16 4.12
CA TYR A 450 6.12 -6.95 5.52
C TYR A 450 7.02 -5.89 6.15
N GLY A 451 6.49 -5.17 7.14
CA GLY A 451 7.15 -3.99 7.74
C GLY A 451 6.76 -2.67 7.06
N ARG A 452 7.17 -1.56 7.67
CA ARG A 452 6.78 -0.18 7.30
C ARG A 452 7.59 0.33 6.10
N GLY A 453 6.93 0.93 5.11
CA GLY A 453 7.57 1.47 3.90
C GLY A 453 7.53 0.51 2.70
N THR A 454 6.90 -0.65 2.84
CA THR A 454 6.69 -1.63 1.78
C THR A 454 5.48 -1.33 0.89
N GLU A 455 4.73 -0.27 1.20
CA GLU A 455 3.46 0.04 0.55
C GLU A 455 3.54 0.26 -0.98
N SER A 456 4.71 0.61 -1.53
CA SER A 456 4.93 0.76 -2.98
C SER A 456 5.09 -0.56 -3.75
N LEU A 457 5.25 -1.69 -3.07
CA LEU A 457 5.41 -3.02 -3.70
C LEU A 457 4.09 -3.68 -4.10
N LYS A 458 2.92 -3.07 -3.86
CA LYS A 458 1.65 -3.75 -4.08
C LYS A 458 1.14 -3.65 -5.52
N GLY A 459 0.56 -4.74 -6.03
CA GLY A 459 0.14 -4.88 -7.42
C GLY A 459 1.10 -5.73 -8.26
N ASN A 460 1.06 -5.57 -9.57
CA ASN A 460 1.90 -6.33 -10.50
C ASN A 460 3.18 -5.53 -10.81
N MET A 461 4.33 -6.08 -10.43
CA MET A 461 5.66 -5.48 -10.59
C MET A 461 6.47 -6.23 -11.65
N ASP A 462 7.44 -5.58 -12.27
CA ASP A 462 8.55 -6.27 -12.93
C ASP A 462 9.66 -6.58 -11.89
N ASN A 463 10.41 -7.68 -12.05
CA ASN A 463 11.49 -8.01 -11.10
C ASN A 463 12.55 -6.89 -10.97
N THR A 464 12.76 -6.07 -12.01
CA THR A 464 13.62 -4.89 -11.93
C THR A 464 13.06 -3.76 -11.06
N GLU A 465 11.74 -3.66 -10.90
CA GLU A 465 11.08 -2.69 -10.02
C GLU A 465 11.24 -3.10 -8.55
N VAL A 466 11.20 -4.41 -8.26
CA VAL A 466 11.55 -4.95 -6.95
C VAL A 466 13.00 -4.62 -6.60
N GLY A 467 13.97 -4.89 -7.48
CA GLY A 467 15.38 -4.55 -7.23
C GLY A 467 15.63 -3.07 -6.97
N LYS A 468 14.98 -2.19 -7.75
CA LYS A 468 15.01 -0.72 -7.53
C LYS A 468 14.41 -0.33 -6.17
N PHE A 469 13.35 -1.00 -5.73
CA PHE A 469 12.80 -0.77 -4.39
C PHE A 469 13.79 -1.15 -3.28
N LEU A 470 14.51 -2.28 -3.41
CA LEU A 470 15.51 -2.70 -2.40
C LEU A 470 16.58 -1.62 -2.20
N ALA A 471 17.13 -1.10 -3.31
CA ALA A 471 18.12 -0.02 -3.29
C ALA A 471 17.56 1.30 -2.73
N GLN A 472 16.33 1.67 -3.13
CA GLN A 472 15.66 2.89 -2.65
C GLN A 472 15.34 2.85 -1.15
N TYR A 473 14.98 1.69 -0.60
CA TYR A 473 14.69 1.57 0.83
C TYR A 473 15.94 1.79 1.70
N LEU A 474 17.06 1.20 1.29
CA LEU A 474 18.38 1.35 1.92
C LEU A 474 19.04 2.70 1.62
N GLU A 475 18.54 3.47 0.65
CA GLU A 475 19.10 4.74 0.16
C GLU A 475 20.53 4.58 -0.42
N VAL A 476 20.79 3.47 -1.10
CA VAL A 476 22.11 3.11 -1.65
C VAL A 476 22.18 3.34 -3.17
N ASP A 477 23.35 3.77 -3.66
CA ASP A 477 23.59 4.10 -5.07
C ASP A 477 24.22 2.94 -5.84
N VAL A 478 23.37 2.15 -6.51
CA VAL A 478 23.77 1.01 -7.36
C VAL A 478 24.44 1.47 -8.67
N ASP A 479 24.08 2.65 -9.19
CA ASP A 479 24.65 3.19 -10.43
C ASP A 479 26.11 3.66 -10.20
N ALA A 480 26.42 4.21 -9.02
CA ALA A 480 27.79 4.55 -8.62
C ALA A 480 28.68 3.31 -8.49
N VAL A 481 28.17 2.20 -7.95
CA VAL A 481 28.90 0.91 -7.91
C VAL A 481 29.12 0.38 -9.32
N THR A 482 28.09 0.43 -10.17
CA THR A 482 28.18 0.06 -11.59
C THR A 482 29.26 0.85 -12.31
N ALA A 483 29.29 2.17 -12.16
CA ALA A 483 30.30 3.04 -12.76
C ALA A 483 31.72 2.70 -12.26
N ARG A 484 31.89 2.40 -10.96
CA ARG A 484 33.17 1.98 -10.38
C ARG A 484 33.66 0.64 -10.94
N LEU A 485 32.76 -0.34 -11.08
CA LEU A 485 33.07 -1.65 -11.65
C LEU A 485 33.47 -1.54 -13.13
N GLN A 486 32.75 -0.74 -13.92
CA GLN A 486 33.04 -0.56 -15.35
C GLN A 486 34.25 0.33 -15.63
N ALA A 487 34.65 1.20 -14.69
CA ALA A 487 35.88 2.00 -14.78
C ALA A 487 37.13 1.21 -14.39
N ALA A 488 37.00 0.13 -13.62
CA ALA A 488 38.11 -0.73 -13.26
C ALA A 488 38.58 -1.58 -14.46
N ARG A 489 39.87 -1.94 -14.50
CA ARG A 489 40.32 -2.99 -15.41
C ARG A 489 39.68 -4.32 -14.96
N PRO A 490 39.10 -5.13 -15.87
CA PRO A 490 38.56 -6.43 -15.51
C PRO A 490 39.65 -7.31 -14.89
N LEU A 491 39.45 -7.73 -13.63
CA LEU A 491 40.32 -8.70 -12.96
C LEU A 491 40.25 -10.07 -13.63
N TYR A 492 39.04 -10.42 -14.09
CA TYR A 492 38.77 -11.60 -14.90
C TYR A 492 38.45 -11.13 -16.32
N GLY A 493 39.42 -11.27 -17.22
CA GLY A 493 39.15 -11.19 -18.66
C GLY A 493 38.36 -12.41 -19.13
N PRO A 494 37.85 -12.43 -20.37
CA PRO A 494 37.22 -13.62 -20.93
C PRO A 494 38.24 -14.76 -20.99
N HIS A 495 38.21 -15.67 -20.02
CA HIS A 495 38.93 -16.93 -20.09
C HIS A 495 38.50 -17.62 -21.37
N ARG A 496 39.49 -18.05 -22.17
CA ARG A 496 39.28 -18.53 -23.54
C ARG A 496 38.24 -19.64 -23.58
N CYS A 497 37.00 -19.29 -23.92
CA CYS A 497 36.09 -20.27 -24.51
C CYS A 497 36.76 -20.79 -25.77
N SER A 498 37.03 -22.10 -25.76
CA SER A 498 37.25 -22.88 -26.98
C SER A 498 36.22 -22.44 -28.02
N SER A 499 36.64 -22.31 -29.28
CA SER A 499 35.91 -21.69 -30.40
C SER A 499 34.73 -22.53 -30.91
N SER A 500 33.92 -23.06 -30.00
CA SER A 500 32.77 -23.95 -30.22
C SER A 500 31.49 -23.44 -29.56
N HIS A 501 31.57 -22.59 -28.53
CA HIS A 501 30.42 -22.13 -27.74
C HIS A 501 30.43 -20.61 -27.57
N ASN A 502 30.08 -19.88 -28.64
CA ASN A 502 29.77 -18.44 -28.56
C ASN A 502 28.26 -18.27 -28.77
N PRO A 503 27.47 -17.88 -27.74
CA PRO A 503 26.01 -17.83 -27.82
C PRO A 503 25.49 -16.83 -28.87
N ILE A 504 26.26 -15.77 -29.17
CA ILE A 504 25.94 -14.79 -30.22
C ILE A 504 25.89 -15.44 -31.61
N LEU A 505 26.68 -16.50 -31.84
CA LEU A 505 26.70 -17.25 -33.10
C LEU A 505 25.59 -18.31 -33.20
N LEU A 506 24.96 -18.70 -32.08
CA LEU A 506 23.82 -19.62 -32.10
C LEU A 506 22.56 -18.94 -32.61
N HIS A 507 22.31 -17.69 -32.18
CA HIS A 507 21.14 -16.91 -32.60
C HIS A 507 21.13 -16.56 -34.09
N LEU A 508 22.32 -16.33 -34.68
CA LEU A 508 22.51 -16.09 -36.12
C LEU A 508 22.33 -17.33 -37.00
N ARG A 509 22.40 -18.55 -36.45
CA ARG A 509 22.11 -19.79 -37.19
C ARG A 509 20.63 -20.18 -37.18
N ALA A 510 19.87 -19.74 -36.18
CA ALA A 510 18.43 -20.03 -36.07
C ALA A 510 17.55 -19.16 -36.99
N THR A 511 18.06 -18.03 -37.51
CA THR A 511 17.29 -17.03 -38.28
C THR A 511 17.65 -16.96 -39.77
N MET A 512 18.60 -17.76 -40.26
CA MET A 512 18.98 -17.83 -41.69
C MET A 512 18.68 -19.20 -42.33
N ALA A 513 17.50 -19.76 -42.07
CA ALA A 513 17.02 -21.00 -42.67
C ALA A 513 15.59 -20.87 -43.24
N ALA A 514 15.34 -19.82 -44.03
CA ALA A 514 14.13 -19.68 -44.83
C ALA A 514 14.39 -18.91 -46.14
N LEU A 515 13.80 -19.41 -47.25
CA LEU A 515 13.73 -18.86 -48.62
C LEU A 515 14.87 -19.26 -49.61
N PRO A 516 14.57 -19.42 -50.93
CA PRO A 516 14.85 -20.71 -51.59
C PRO A 516 15.58 -20.69 -52.97
N SER A 517 15.62 -21.87 -53.62
CA SER A 517 15.98 -22.24 -55.02
C SER A 517 17.47 -22.59 -55.28
N PHE A 518 17.85 -23.76 -55.83
CA PHE A 518 17.50 -24.34 -57.15
C PHE A 518 17.59 -25.90 -57.23
N HIS A 519 17.25 -26.49 -58.40
CA HIS A 519 16.99 -27.93 -58.67
C HIS A 519 18.17 -28.94 -58.59
N TYR A 520 17.88 -30.22 -58.25
CA TYR A 520 17.88 -31.34 -59.23
C TYR A 520 17.20 -32.66 -58.76
N GLY A 521 16.31 -33.22 -59.59
CA GLY A 521 16.21 -34.66 -59.95
C GLY A 521 15.72 -35.75 -58.97
N SER A 522 14.52 -36.32 -59.28
CA SER A 522 14.08 -37.75 -59.07
C SER A 522 13.98 -38.33 -57.64
N SER A 523 13.06 -39.26 -57.31
CA SER A 523 11.90 -39.87 -58.02
C SER A 523 10.97 -40.61 -57.01
N HIS A 524 9.71 -40.84 -57.41
CA HIS A 524 8.67 -41.69 -56.75
C HIS A 524 8.23 -41.32 -55.31
N GLY A 525 6.93 -41.31 -54.97
CA GLY A 525 5.72 -41.49 -55.78
C GLY A 525 4.44 -41.31 -54.94
N GLU A 526 3.34 -40.95 -55.63
CA GLU A 526 1.92 -41.23 -55.33
C GLU A 526 1.37 -41.09 -53.87
N GLY A 527 0.33 -40.30 -53.59
CA GLY A 527 -0.46 -39.45 -54.50
C GLY A 527 -1.61 -38.65 -53.85
N THR A 528 -2.20 -37.77 -54.68
CA THR A 528 -3.63 -37.34 -54.72
C THR A 528 -4.36 -36.89 -53.44
N ALA A 529 -4.27 -35.58 -53.12
CA ALA A 529 -5.30 -34.53 -53.37
C ALA A 529 -6.81 -34.93 -53.54
N PRO A 530 -7.80 -34.02 -53.30
CA PRO A 530 -7.83 -32.78 -52.48
C PRO A 530 -9.20 -32.58 -51.70
N PRO A 531 -9.93 -31.41 -51.62
CA PRO A 531 -10.56 -30.96 -50.36
C PRO A 531 -12.09 -30.66 -50.49
N LEU A 532 -12.61 -29.65 -49.75
CA LEU A 532 -14.01 -29.14 -49.67
C LEU A 532 -14.92 -29.89 -48.67
N SER A 533 -15.91 -29.29 -48.00
CA SER A 533 -16.32 -27.88 -47.82
C SER A 533 -17.25 -27.74 -46.61
N ALA A 534 -17.41 -26.54 -46.06
CA ALA A 534 -18.34 -26.28 -44.96
C ALA A 534 -19.82 -26.45 -45.34
N VAL A 535 -20.60 -27.11 -44.48
CA VAL A 535 -22.08 -27.07 -44.44
C VAL A 535 -22.54 -27.14 -42.99
N SER A 536 -23.42 -26.22 -42.58
CA SER A 536 -24.20 -26.31 -41.34
C SER A 536 -25.58 -26.91 -41.62
N PRO A 537 -26.21 -27.54 -40.61
CA PRO A 537 -27.66 -27.41 -40.51
C PRO A 537 -28.18 -27.05 -39.11
N THR A 538 -29.31 -26.38 -39.20
CA THR A 538 -30.24 -25.84 -38.21
C THR A 538 -30.83 -26.81 -37.17
N SER A 539 -31.30 -26.21 -36.08
CA SER A 539 -32.11 -26.75 -34.97
C SER A 539 -33.51 -27.24 -35.31
N SER A 540 -34.09 -28.08 -34.44
CA SER A 540 -35.49 -27.96 -33.96
C SER A 540 -35.84 -28.98 -32.84
N SER A 541 -36.42 -28.51 -31.70
CA SER A 541 -37.53 -29.11 -30.86
C SER A 541 -37.49 -30.60 -30.44
N SER A 542 -38.03 -31.10 -29.32
CA SER A 542 -38.92 -30.63 -28.23
C SER A 542 -38.99 -31.76 -27.14
N ASP A 543 -39.57 -31.70 -25.94
CA ASP A 543 -39.98 -30.68 -24.92
C ASP A 543 -40.29 -31.47 -23.59
N ASP A 544 -41.06 -30.90 -22.64
CA ASP A 544 -41.74 -31.55 -21.48
C ASP A 544 -40.92 -32.14 -20.29
N MET A 545 -41.37 -32.15 -19.01
CA MET A 545 -42.31 -31.31 -18.22
C MET A 545 -42.28 -31.70 -16.71
N ASN A 546 -42.67 -30.77 -15.81
CA ASN A 546 -43.12 -30.95 -14.40
C ASN A 546 -42.15 -31.32 -13.24
N GLY A 547 -42.27 -30.60 -12.10
CA GLY A 547 -42.04 -31.15 -10.74
C GLY A 547 -41.30 -30.30 -9.69
N TYR A 548 -42.00 -29.41 -8.96
CA TYR A 548 -41.49 -28.70 -7.74
C TYR A 548 -41.74 -29.55 -6.46
N PRO A 549 -40.96 -29.43 -5.34
CA PRO A 549 -40.92 -28.19 -4.54
C PRO A 549 -39.58 -27.73 -3.92
N ASP A 550 -39.65 -26.50 -3.40
CA ASP A 550 -38.64 -25.65 -2.75
C ASP A 550 -38.02 -26.24 -1.46
N PRO A 551 -36.72 -25.97 -1.18
CA PRO A 551 -36.40 -25.45 0.15
C PRO A 551 -35.42 -24.26 0.13
N LYS A 552 -35.96 -23.04 0.00
CA LYS A 552 -35.34 -21.82 0.54
C LYS A 552 -35.04 -22.02 2.03
N LEU A 553 -33.79 -21.80 2.46
CA LEU A 553 -33.40 -20.49 3.00
C LEU A 553 -31.88 -20.37 3.25
N ALA A 554 -31.42 -19.12 3.28
CA ALA A 554 -30.16 -18.66 3.87
C ALA A 554 -28.82 -19.12 3.25
N LYS A 555 -28.37 -18.37 2.23
CA LYS A 555 -27.02 -17.74 2.19
C LYS A 555 -26.98 -16.71 1.05
N THR A 556 -27.39 -15.48 1.33
CA THR A 556 -27.35 -14.39 0.36
C THR A 556 -26.09 -13.55 0.59
N GLU A 557 -24.98 -13.96 -0.01
CA GLU A 557 -23.77 -13.14 0.00
C GLU A 557 -23.93 -11.85 -0.82
N PHE A 558 -23.26 -10.80 -0.34
CA PHE A 558 -23.51 -9.42 -0.74
C PHE A 558 -22.68 -9.02 -1.97
N ILE A 559 -23.16 -9.39 -3.15
CA ILE A 559 -22.59 -8.96 -4.43
C ILE A 559 -22.93 -7.47 -4.70
N PRO A 560 -21.95 -6.59 -4.99
CA PRO A 560 -22.19 -5.18 -5.31
C PRO A 560 -23.13 -4.94 -6.51
N LEU A 561 -23.80 -3.79 -6.52
CA LEU A 561 -24.89 -3.51 -7.48
C LEU A 561 -24.44 -3.41 -8.95
N GLN A 562 -23.16 -3.16 -9.23
CA GLN A 562 -22.57 -3.11 -10.58
C GLN A 562 -22.51 -4.51 -11.23
N VAL A 563 -22.01 -5.51 -10.51
CA VAL A 563 -21.94 -6.93 -10.96
C VAL A 563 -23.33 -7.50 -11.30
N LYS A 564 -24.38 -6.97 -10.66
CA LYS A 564 -25.78 -7.35 -10.93
C LYS A 564 -26.41 -6.67 -12.15
N TYR A 565 -25.75 -5.66 -12.73
CA TYR A 565 -26.10 -5.07 -14.03
C TYR A 565 -25.35 -5.79 -15.15
N ALA A 566 -24.04 -6.05 -14.99
CA ALA A 566 -23.20 -6.78 -15.95
C ALA A 566 -23.83 -8.10 -16.42
N ARG A 567 -24.20 -8.97 -15.46
CA ARG A 567 -24.88 -10.26 -15.71
C ARG A 567 -26.24 -10.17 -16.43
N LYS A 568 -26.82 -8.98 -16.57
CA LYS A 568 -28.10 -8.78 -17.26
C LYS A 568 -27.96 -8.25 -18.68
N GLU A 569 -26.81 -7.66 -19.00
CA GLU A 569 -26.47 -7.08 -20.32
C GLU A 569 -25.56 -8.01 -21.15
N GLY A 570 -25.11 -9.15 -20.59
CA GLY A 570 -24.20 -10.08 -21.28
C GLY A 570 -22.74 -9.66 -21.27
N ILE A 571 -22.39 -8.68 -20.43
CA ILE A 571 -21.00 -8.26 -20.16
C ILE A 571 -20.41 -9.24 -19.14
N ASP A 572 -19.24 -9.80 -19.45
CA ASP A 572 -18.52 -10.65 -18.52
C ASP A 572 -18.19 -9.84 -17.25
N PRO A 573 -18.51 -10.31 -16.03
CA PRO A 573 -18.10 -9.63 -14.81
C PRO A 573 -16.58 -9.36 -14.72
N ASP A 574 -15.75 -10.09 -15.46
CA ASP A 574 -14.29 -9.89 -15.50
C ASP A 574 -13.84 -8.75 -16.44
N ASP A 575 -14.73 -8.23 -17.32
CA ASP A 575 -14.45 -7.11 -18.25
C ASP A 575 -14.71 -5.71 -17.63
N ILE A 576 -15.27 -5.64 -16.41
CA ILE A 576 -15.41 -4.37 -15.68
C ILE A 576 -14.14 -4.11 -14.89
N ASP A 577 -13.25 -3.30 -15.49
CA ASP A 577 -12.00 -2.77 -14.91
C ASP A 577 -12.12 -2.55 -13.40
N GLU A 578 -11.59 -3.51 -12.62
CA GLU A 578 -11.73 -3.52 -11.18
C GLU A 578 -11.13 -2.23 -10.62
N HIS A 579 -11.98 -1.38 -10.04
CA HIS A 579 -11.53 -0.34 -9.13
C HIS A 579 -10.97 -1.00 -7.86
N LYS A 580 -9.73 -1.50 -7.98
CA LYS A 580 -8.88 -2.14 -6.97
C LYS A 580 -9.15 -1.47 -5.62
N GLU A 581 -9.82 -2.18 -4.70
CA GLU A 581 -10.21 -1.56 -3.42
C GLU A 581 -8.95 -0.97 -2.76
N PRO A 582 -8.95 0.33 -2.41
CA PRO A 582 -7.73 1.03 -2.07
C PRO A 582 -7.10 0.39 -0.83
N GLU A 583 -5.79 0.21 -0.88
CA GLU A 583 -5.12 -0.75 -0.01
C GLU A 583 -5.00 -0.27 1.45
N ARG A 584 -5.21 -1.20 2.40
CA ARG A 584 -5.13 -0.94 3.85
C ARG A 584 -3.71 -0.58 4.29
N THR A 585 -3.38 0.70 4.24
CA THR A 585 -2.05 1.28 4.53
C THR A 585 -2.04 2.10 5.83
N MET A 586 -3.14 2.78 6.16
CA MET A 586 -3.28 3.75 7.24
C MET A 586 -3.42 3.06 8.61
N GLY A 587 -2.51 3.36 9.54
CA GLY A 587 -2.61 2.89 10.94
C GLY A 587 -3.57 3.74 11.78
N TRP A 588 -3.85 3.34 13.03
CA TRP A 588 -4.79 4.08 13.89
C TRP A 588 -4.33 5.49 14.27
N ILE A 589 -3.02 5.73 14.41
CA ILE A 589 -2.47 7.08 14.64
C ILE A 589 -2.67 7.95 13.40
N SER A 590 -2.39 7.40 12.21
CA SER A 590 -2.62 8.08 10.93
C SER A 590 -4.11 8.39 10.72
N GLY A 591 -5.01 7.46 11.08
CA GLY A 591 -6.46 7.67 11.04
C GLY A 591 -6.92 8.74 12.04
N ALA A 592 -6.35 8.80 13.25
CA ALA A 592 -6.62 9.86 14.22
C ALA A 592 -6.14 11.22 13.70
N ASN A 593 -4.94 11.27 13.12
CA ASN A 593 -4.39 12.49 12.51
C ASN A 593 -5.21 12.97 11.31
N LEU A 594 -5.79 12.06 10.51
CA LEU A 594 -6.70 12.42 9.42
C LEU A 594 -7.98 13.08 9.93
N VAL A 595 -8.56 12.55 11.03
CA VAL A 595 -9.73 13.14 11.69
C VAL A 595 -9.38 14.52 12.27
N VAL A 596 -8.30 14.62 13.05
CA VAL A 596 -7.81 15.89 13.63
C VAL A 596 -7.51 16.93 12.54
N GLY A 597 -6.82 16.55 11.48
CA GLY A 597 -6.38 17.46 10.42
C GLY A 597 -7.50 18.01 9.54
N MET A 598 -8.57 17.22 9.34
CA MET A 598 -9.80 17.71 8.68
C MET A 598 -10.67 18.56 9.61
N MET A 599 -10.83 18.16 10.87
CA MET A 599 -11.61 18.94 11.83
C MET A 599 -11.02 20.33 12.08
N ILE A 600 -9.70 20.51 12.00
CA ILE A 600 -9.08 21.84 12.11
C ILE A 600 -9.22 22.61 10.78
N GLY A 601 -10.40 23.20 10.58
CA GLY A 601 -10.68 24.21 9.56
C GLY A 601 -10.43 25.65 10.05
N SER A 602 -10.94 26.64 9.30
CA SER A 602 -10.91 28.04 9.74
C SER A 602 -11.89 28.36 10.89
N GLY A 603 -12.93 27.54 11.06
CA GLY A 603 -14.10 27.84 11.90
C GLY A 603 -13.76 28.29 13.32
N ILE A 604 -12.90 27.56 14.03
CA ILE A 604 -12.51 27.86 15.43
C ILE A 604 -11.84 29.23 15.61
N PHE A 605 -11.25 29.81 14.56
CA PHE A 605 -10.65 31.15 14.61
C PHE A 605 -11.65 32.26 14.30
N ALA A 606 -12.72 31.92 13.57
CA ALA A 606 -13.65 32.88 12.97
C ALA A 606 -15.03 32.93 13.64
N VAL A 607 -15.60 31.80 14.07
CA VAL A 607 -17.04 31.78 14.42
C VAL A 607 -17.35 32.19 15.86
N SER A 608 -16.38 32.16 16.78
CA SER A 608 -16.62 32.31 18.22
C SER A 608 -17.34 33.62 18.57
N GLY A 609 -17.07 34.70 17.85
CA GLY A 609 -17.75 36.00 18.03
C GLY A 609 -19.23 35.95 17.62
N LYS A 610 -19.55 35.32 16.48
CA LYS A 610 -20.93 35.15 16.01
C LYS A 610 -21.71 34.17 16.90
N VAL A 611 -21.09 33.07 17.33
CA VAL A 611 -21.67 32.12 18.30
C VAL A 611 -22.09 32.84 19.58
N LEU A 612 -21.22 33.68 20.14
CA LEU A 612 -21.54 34.50 21.30
C LEU A 612 -22.70 35.46 21.03
N GLY A 613 -22.69 36.13 19.87
CA GLY A 613 -23.78 37.04 19.47
C GLY A 613 -25.15 36.38 19.40
N TYR A 614 -25.25 35.13 18.93
CA TYR A 614 -26.52 34.40 18.85
C TYR A 614 -27.04 33.88 20.21
N VAL A 615 -26.16 33.45 21.12
CA VAL A 615 -26.56 32.89 22.44
C VAL A 615 -26.54 33.92 23.58
N GLY A 616 -25.98 35.11 23.36
CA GLY A 616 -26.03 36.27 24.24
C GLY A 616 -25.00 36.30 25.39
N SER A 617 -24.59 35.14 25.93
CA SER A 617 -23.75 35.06 27.14
C SER A 617 -22.52 34.14 27.01
N PRO A 618 -21.36 34.47 27.64
CA PRO A 618 -20.15 33.64 27.59
C PRO A 618 -20.32 32.21 28.12
N GLY A 619 -21.06 32.06 29.22
CA GLY A 619 -21.36 30.76 29.82
C GLY A 619 -22.19 29.88 28.91
N MET A 620 -23.24 30.44 28.30
CA MET A 620 -24.04 29.70 27.32
C MET A 620 -23.23 29.39 26.05
N ALA A 621 -22.33 30.29 25.63
CA ALA A 621 -21.40 30.02 24.52
C ALA A 621 -20.54 28.77 24.78
N LEU A 622 -19.91 28.66 25.96
CA LEU A 622 -19.13 27.47 26.33
C LEU A 622 -20.00 26.20 26.41
N VAL A 623 -21.22 26.30 26.94
CA VAL A 623 -22.17 25.17 27.00
C VAL A 623 -22.56 24.71 25.58
N ILE A 624 -22.86 25.62 24.66
CA ILE A 624 -23.25 25.22 23.29
C ILE A 624 -22.07 24.66 22.49
N TRP A 625 -20.84 25.12 22.73
CA TRP A 625 -19.61 24.51 22.19
C TRP A 625 -19.39 23.07 22.70
N LEU A 626 -19.71 22.81 23.97
CA LEU A 626 -19.70 21.46 24.55
C LEU A 626 -20.82 20.58 23.96
N VAL A 627 -22.04 21.11 23.80
CA VAL A 627 -23.15 20.41 23.12
C VAL A 627 -22.79 20.05 21.69
N GLY A 628 -22.12 20.95 20.95
CA GLY A 628 -21.57 20.66 19.62
C GLY A 628 -20.58 19.49 19.64
N GLY A 629 -19.63 19.48 20.57
CA GLY A 629 -18.70 18.35 20.75
C GLY A 629 -19.41 17.02 21.09
N LEU A 630 -20.37 17.04 22.01
CA LEU A 630 -21.16 15.85 22.39
C LEU A 630 -22.01 15.32 21.22
N ALA A 631 -22.59 16.21 20.41
CA ALA A 631 -23.30 15.83 19.20
C ALA A 631 -22.36 15.26 18.12
N SER A 632 -21.17 15.84 17.93
CA SER A 632 -20.13 15.27 17.06
C SER A 632 -19.70 13.87 17.53
N PHE A 633 -19.55 13.62 18.84
CA PHE A 633 -19.33 12.28 19.37
C PHE A 633 -20.48 11.31 19.07
N ALA A 634 -21.73 11.74 19.25
CA ALA A 634 -22.90 10.92 18.96
C ALA A 634 -22.97 10.53 17.47
N GLY A 635 -22.70 11.49 16.57
CA GLY A 635 -22.53 11.24 15.14
C GLY A 635 -21.39 10.25 14.87
N THR A 636 -20.20 10.52 15.43
CA THR A 636 -19.01 9.66 15.29
C THR A 636 -19.28 8.22 15.70
N PHE A 637 -19.97 7.98 16.82
CA PHE A 637 -20.33 6.62 17.24
C PHE A 637 -21.34 5.95 16.31
N CYS A 638 -22.29 6.69 15.73
CA CYS A 638 -23.18 6.16 14.68
C CYS A 638 -22.38 5.76 13.43
N TYR A 639 -21.39 6.57 13.03
CA TYR A 639 -20.53 6.30 11.88
C TYR A 639 -19.52 5.19 12.15
N ILE A 640 -19.08 4.99 13.41
CA ILE A 640 -18.30 3.80 13.78
C ILE A 640 -19.14 2.52 13.65
N GLU A 641 -20.42 2.51 14.08
CA GLU A 641 -21.28 1.34 13.84
C GLU A 641 -21.49 1.09 12.34
N LEU A 642 -21.77 2.13 11.56
CA LEU A 642 -21.92 2.00 10.10
C LEU A 642 -20.63 1.52 9.43
N GLY A 643 -19.48 2.11 9.75
CA GLY A 643 -18.19 1.76 9.16
C GLY A 643 -17.60 0.43 9.64
N THR A 644 -17.96 -0.06 10.83
CA THR A 644 -17.59 -1.42 11.27
C THR A 644 -18.56 -2.49 10.77
N MET A 645 -19.80 -2.13 10.43
CA MET A 645 -20.77 -3.01 9.77
C MET A 645 -20.58 -3.06 8.24
N LEU A 646 -20.15 -1.96 7.63
CA LEU A 646 -19.92 -1.77 6.19
C LEU A 646 -18.52 -1.14 5.97
N PRO A 647 -17.42 -1.92 6.10
CA PRO A 647 -16.05 -1.42 6.05
C PRO A 647 -15.53 -1.19 4.62
N LYS A 648 -16.26 -0.38 3.84
CA LYS A 648 -15.89 0.08 2.49
C LYS A 648 -15.67 1.59 2.48
N SER A 649 -14.80 2.07 1.60
CA SER A 649 -14.65 3.50 1.30
C SER A 649 -15.92 4.08 0.69
N GLY A 650 -16.08 5.40 0.78
CA GLY A 650 -17.23 6.15 0.23
C GLY A 650 -18.18 6.79 1.26
N GLY A 651 -18.05 6.47 2.55
CA GLY A 651 -18.78 7.15 3.63
C GLY A 651 -20.29 7.21 3.41
N ASP A 652 -20.87 8.41 3.48
CA ASP A 652 -22.31 8.65 3.28
C ASP A 652 -22.85 8.14 1.94
N GLN A 653 -22.08 8.25 0.85
CA GLN A 653 -22.50 7.73 -0.46
C GLN A 653 -22.72 6.21 -0.40
N ALA A 654 -21.80 5.48 0.24
CA ALA A 654 -21.87 4.03 0.38
C ALA A 654 -22.96 3.60 1.38
N TYR A 655 -23.14 4.35 2.47
CA TYR A 655 -24.16 4.03 3.49
C TYR A 655 -25.58 4.26 2.94
N LEU A 656 -25.83 5.39 2.26
CA LEU A 656 -27.16 5.72 1.75
C LEU A 656 -27.63 4.75 0.65
N ASP A 657 -26.74 4.25 -0.22
CA ASP A 657 -27.10 3.27 -1.25
C ASP A 657 -27.55 1.92 -0.64
N VAL A 658 -26.87 1.48 0.43
CA VAL A 658 -27.22 0.23 1.14
C VAL A 658 -28.48 0.41 2.01
N GLN A 659 -28.64 1.56 2.66
CA GLN A 659 -29.77 1.84 3.56
C GLN A 659 -31.09 2.10 2.80
N PHE A 660 -31.04 2.76 1.65
CA PHE A 660 -32.22 3.21 0.90
C PHE A 660 -32.23 2.68 -0.55
N PRO A 661 -32.40 1.36 -0.78
CA PRO A 661 -32.27 0.73 -2.10
C PRO A 661 -33.42 1.02 -3.08
N ARG A 662 -34.41 1.84 -2.70
CA ARG A 662 -35.58 2.20 -3.53
C ARG A 662 -35.96 3.68 -3.33
N PRO A 663 -35.98 4.52 -4.38
CA PRO A 663 -35.49 4.26 -5.74
C PRO A 663 -33.96 4.03 -5.77
N ARG A 664 -33.51 3.04 -6.55
CA ARG A 664 -32.15 2.51 -6.54
C ARG A 664 -31.10 3.60 -6.80
N GLY A 665 -30.20 3.84 -5.84
CA GLY A 665 -29.13 4.83 -5.92
C GLY A 665 -29.56 6.30 -5.85
N LEU A 666 -30.84 6.62 -5.60
CA LEU A 666 -31.32 8.01 -5.62
C LEU A 666 -30.70 8.86 -4.49
N LEU A 667 -30.75 8.43 -3.24
CA LEU A 667 -30.23 9.24 -2.13
C LEU A 667 -28.70 9.36 -2.17
N ALA A 668 -27.99 8.30 -2.59
CA ALA A 668 -26.55 8.35 -2.83
C ALA A 668 -26.18 9.33 -3.97
N PHE A 669 -26.95 9.34 -5.06
CA PHE A 669 -26.80 10.34 -6.13
C PHE A 669 -27.03 11.77 -5.61
N LEU A 670 -28.14 12.01 -4.89
CA LEU A 670 -28.48 13.34 -4.39
C LEU A 670 -27.43 13.84 -3.39
N PHE A 671 -26.84 12.96 -2.59
CA PHE A 671 -25.69 13.29 -1.75
C PHE A 671 -24.50 13.75 -2.60
N CYS A 672 -24.04 12.96 -3.58
CA CYS A 672 -22.93 13.34 -4.46
C CYS A 672 -23.20 14.63 -5.23
N TRP A 673 -24.40 14.79 -5.78
CA TRP A 673 -24.83 15.99 -6.51
C TRP A 673 -24.74 17.25 -5.65
N THR A 674 -25.30 17.19 -4.43
CA THR A 674 -25.30 18.32 -3.50
C THR A 674 -23.90 18.60 -2.94
N ALA A 675 -23.11 17.55 -2.71
CA ALA A 675 -21.73 17.67 -2.24
C ALA A 675 -20.82 18.35 -3.27
N ILE A 676 -20.98 18.00 -4.56
CA ILE A 676 -20.18 18.53 -5.67
C ILE A 676 -20.59 19.95 -6.06
N LEU A 677 -21.89 20.25 -6.13
CA LEU A 677 -22.36 21.57 -6.59
C LEU A 677 -22.49 22.60 -5.47
N GLY A 678 -22.71 22.17 -4.22
CA GLY A 678 -22.95 23.06 -3.08
C GLY A 678 -21.87 22.96 -2.02
N VAL A 679 -21.82 21.84 -1.30
CA VAL A 679 -21.07 21.71 -0.04
C VAL A 679 -19.58 21.97 -0.24
N ARG A 680 -18.89 21.21 -1.10
CA ARG A 680 -17.41 21.32 -1.22
C ARG A 680 -16.96 22.69 -1.76
N PRO A 681 -17.52 23.23 -2.88
CA PRO A 681 -17.06 24.51 -3.40
C PRO A 681 -17.44 25.71 -2.52
N GLY A 682 -18.59 25.64 -1.85
CA GLY A 682 -18.99 26.62 -0.85
C GLY A 682 -18.04 26.64 0.34
N SER A 683 -17.69 25.47 0.89
CA SER A 683 -16.71 25.33 1.96
C SER A 683 -15.32 25.88 1.59
N GLU A 684 -14.84 25.57 0.39
CA GLU A 684 -13.56 26.10 -0.12
C GLU A 684 -13.57 27.64 -0.24
N ALA A 685 -14.69 28.21 -0.71
CA ALA A 685 -14.86 29.67 -0.79
C ALA A 685 -14.89 30.34 0.59
N VAL A 686 -15.47 29.70 1.60
CA VAL A 686 -15.49 30.16 3.00
C VAL A 686 -14.06 30.27 3.56
N ASP A 687 -13.28 29.19 3.48
CA ASP A 687 -11.90 29.17 3.99
C ASP A 687 -10.96 30.10 3.22
N ALA A 688 -11.13 30.20 1.89
CA ALA A 688 -10.35 31.13 1.05
C ALA A 688 -10.62 32.61 1.40
N ASN A 689 -11.87 32.94 1.78
CA ASN A 689 -12.19 34.28 2.28
C ASN A 689 -11.53 34.56 3.65
N ILE A 690 -11.47 33.58 4.54
CA ILE A 690 -10.77 33.74 5.84
C ILE A 690 -9.27 33.95 5.64
N PHE A 691 -8.63 33.19 4.74
CA PHE A 691 -7.24 33.47 4.33
C PHE A 691 -7.06 34.93 3.92
N GLY A 692 -7.90 35.45 3.02
CA GLY A 692 -7.83 36.84 2.57
C GLY A 692 -8.01 37.86 3.70
N GLN A 693 -8.91 37.60 4.65
CA GLN A 693 -9.13 38.46 5.81
C GLN A 693 -7.93 38.54 6.74
N TYR A 694 -7.37 37.39 7.13
CA TYR A 694 -6.24 37.34 8.07
C TYR A 694 -4.92 37.84 7.45
N ILE A 695 -4.72 37.75 6.13
CA ILE A 695 -3.60 38.41 5.44
C ILE A 695 -3.73 39.94 5.46
N LEU A 696 -4.96 40.48 5.42
CA LEU A 696 -5.23 41.92 5.39
C LEU A 696 -5.39 42.54 6.79
N PHE A 697 -5.67 41.74 7.82
CA PHE A 697 -5.79 42.17 9.22
C PHE A 697 -4.62 43.03 9.73
N PRO A 698 -3.33 42.74 9.44
CA PRO A 698 -2.21 43.58 9.88
C PRO A 698 -2.24 45.02 9.35
N VAL A 699 -2.93 45.26 8.23
CA VAL A 699 -3.05 46.56 7.56
C VAL A 699 -4.32 47.30 7.99
N TYR A 700 -5.45 46.60 8.07
CA TYR A 700 -6.78 47.21 8.27
C TYR A 700 -7.33 47.06 9.70
N GLY A 701 -6.85 46.09 10.49
CA GLY A 701 -7.14 45.94 11.92
C GLY A 701 -8.55 45.46 12.30
N SER A 702 -9.52 45.48 11.38
CA SER A 702 -10.91 45.00 11.57
C SER A 702 -11.51 44.48 10.26
N SER A 703 -12.62 43.74 10.35
CA SER A 703 -13.32 43.16 9.18
C SER A 703 -13.88 44.25 8.26
N ASP A 704 -14.62 45.20 8.81
CA ASP A 704 -15.30 46.28 8.09
C ASP A 704 -14.36 47.19 7.31
N ALA A 705 -13.12 47.36 7.80
CA ALA A 705 -12.12 48.21 7.15
C ALA A 705 -11.50 47.57 5.90
N ILE A 706 -11.67 46.25 5.68
CA ILE A 706 -11.06 45.52 4.56
C ILE A 706 -11.91 45.70 3.28
N PRO A 707 -11.38 46.32 2.21
CA PRO A 707 -12.16 46.52 0.98
C PRO A 707 -12.50 45.20 0.29
N ARG A 708 -13.77 44.99 -0.07
CA ARG A 708 -14.33 43.74 -0.66
C ARG A 708 -13.43 43.11 -1.74
N TRP A 709 -13.00 43.91 -2.71
CA TRP A 709 -12.23 43.40 -3.86
C TRP A 709 -10.83 42.90 -3.49
N TYR A 710 -10.24 43.39 -2.39
CA TYR A 710 -8.95 42.90 -1.89
C TYR A 710 -9.12 41.56 -1.18
N LYS A 711 -10.18 41.42 -0.36
CA LYS A 711 -10.60 40.15 0.26
C LYS A 711 -10.89 39.08 -0.82
N MET A 712 -11.71 39.41 -1.80
CA MET A 712 -12.04 38.52 -2.92
C MET A 712 -10.82 38.19 -3.80
N GLY A 713 -9.96 39.17 -4.09
CA GLY A 713 -8.73 38.95 -4.87
C GLY A 713 -7.77 37.96 -4.20
N LEU A 714 -7.60 38.04 -2.88
CA LEU A 714 -6.80 37.07 -2.11
C LEU A 714 -7.47 35.70 -1.99
N ALA A 715 -8.80 35.63 -1.89
CA ALA A 715 -9.54 34.37 -1.93
C ALA A 715 -9.39 33.66 -3.29
N VAL A 716 -9.53 34.41 -4.39
CA VAL A 716 -9.28 33.92 -5.76
C VAL A 716 -7.83 33.47 -5.91
N PHE A 717 -6.86 34.22 -5.39
CA PHE A 717 -5.44 33.83 -5.39
C PHE A 717 -5.20 32.52 -4.61
N CYS A 718 -5.80 32.37 -3.43
CA CYS A 718 -5.70 31.16 -2.61
C CYS A 718 -6.21 29.93 -3.37
N ALA A 719 -7.47 29.98 -3.84
CA ALA A 719 -8.05 28.88 -4.61
C ALA A 719 -7.25 28.60 -5.89
N SER A 720 -6.94 29.62 -6.70
CA SER A 720 -6.25 29.42 -7.98
C SER A 720 -4.83 28.89 -7.83
N SER A 721 -4.04 29.39 -6.86
CA SER A 721 -2.69 28.89 -6.62
C SER A 721 -2.69 27.42 -6.14
N LEU A 722 -3.64 27.04 -5.30
CA LEU A 722 -3.83 25.66 -4.86
C LEU A 722 -4.36 24.73 -5.97
N THR A 723 -5.24 25.21 -6.86
CA THR A 723 -5.66 24.46 -8.05
C THR A 723 -4.48 24.21 -8.97
N LEU A 724 -3.66 25.24 -9.25
CA LEU A 724 -2.46 25.10 -10.08
C LEU A 724 -1.43 24.16 -9.46
N LEU A 725 -1.23 24.20 -8.13
CA LEU A 725 -0.39 23.25 -7.40
C LEU A 725 -0.90 21.81 -7.54
N ASN A 726 -2.21 21.58 -7.42
CA ASN A 726 -2.83 20.26 -7.61
C ASN A 726 -2.76 19.77 -9.05
N ILE A 727 -2.88 20.67 -10.04
CA ILE A 727 -2.70 20.35 -11.47
C ILE A 727 -1.24 19.94 -11.73
N TRP A 728 -0.27 20.69 -11.20
CA TRP A 728 1.16 20.45 -11.41
C TRP A 728 1.65 19.17 -10.71
N SER A 729 1.31 18.97 -9.43
CA SER A 729 1.72 17.78 -8.69
C SER A 729 0.84 17.49 -7.47
N ALA A 730 0.06 16.42 -7.54
CA ALA A 730 -0.67 15.89 -6.39
C ALA A 730 0.26 15.56 -5.19
N LYS A 731 1.49 15.07 -5.45
CA LYS A 731 2.47 14.75 -4.39
C LYS A 731 2.88 16.00 -3.60
N TRP A 732 3.11 17.12 -4.28
CA TRP A 732 3.44 18.38 -3.61
C TRP A 732 2.22 18.99 -2.89
N SER A 733 1.00 18.87 -3.45
CA SER A 733 -0.20 19.34 -2.74
C SER A 733 -0.43 18.59 -1.43
N VAL A 734 -0.19 17.27 -1.37
CA VAL A 734 -0.27 16.49 -0.12
C VAL A 734 0.76 16.99 0.88
N ARG A 735 2.03 17.09 0.49
CA ARG A 735 3.10 17.59 1.38
C ARG A 735 2.76 18.96 1.96
N VAL A 736 2.32 19.91 1.12
CA VAL A 736 1.93 21.27 1.58
C VAL A 736 0.76 21.21 2.57
N HIS A 737 -0.25 20.36 2.32
CA HIS A 737 -1.34 20.13 3.26
C HIS A 737 -0.86 19.56 4.61
N ASP A 738 0.02 18.55 4.59
CA ASP A 738 0.56 17.92 5.79
C ASP A 738 1.34 18.92 6.66
N TRP A 739 2.27 19.68 6.06
CA TRP A 739 3.04 20.73 6.74
C TRP A 739 2.13 21.79 7.39
N LEU A 740 1.10 22.24 6.67
CA LEU A 740 0.15 23.22 7.19
C LEU A 740 -0.70 22.65 8.33
N THR A 741 -1.01 21.35 8.31
CA THR A 741 -1.79 20.69 9.38
C THR A 741 -1.07 20.71 10.72
N PHE A 742 0.26 20.54 10.75
CA PHE A 742 1.03 20.72 11.99
C PHE A 742 1.01 22.18 12.48
N ALA A 743 1.13 23.15 11.57
CA ALA A 743 1.07 24.58 11.91
C ALA A 743 -0.30 24.99 12.49
N LYS A 744 -1.41 24.45 11.93
CA LYS A 744 -2.77 24.62 12.47
C LYS A 744 -2.87 24.16 13.93
N LEU A 745 -2.45 22.92 14.21
CA LEU A 745 -2.52 22.32 15.54
C LEU A 745 -1.68 23.11 16.56
N GLY A 746 -0.48 23.51 16.17
CA GLY A 746 0.38 24.37 16.98
C GLY A 746 -0.24 25.73 17.29
N THR A 747 -0.94 26.34 16.34
CA THR A 747 -1.62 27.65 16.52
C THR A 747 -2.75 27.58 17.54
N ILE A 748 -3.59 26.54 17.49
CA ILE A 748 -4.70 26.34 18.45
C ILE A 748 -4.16 26.04 19.84
N MET A 749 -3.17 25.15 19.94
CA MET A 749 -2.52 24.84 21.21
C MET A 749 -1.85 26.09 21.81
N ALA A 750 -1.25 26.95 20.99
CA ALA A 750 -0.68 28.22 21.44
C ALA A 750 -1.76 29.18 22.00
N ILE A 751 -2.94 29.30 21.38
CA ILE A 751 -4.04 30.10 21.92
C ILE A 751 -4.50 29.56 23.28
N SER A 752 -4.77 28.25 23.37
CA SER A 752 -5.19 27.62 24.63
C SER A 752 -4.16 27.81 25.76
N LEU A 753 -2.86 27.63 25.46
CA LEU A 753 -1.79 27.83 26.44
C LEU A 753 -1.60 29.30 26.83
N MET A 754 -1.68 30.24 25.87
CA MET A 754 -1.61 31.68 26.16
C MET A 754 -2.77 32.11 27.07
N GLY A 755 -4.00 31.65 26.81
CA GLY A 755 -5.14 31.92 27.67
C GLY A 755 -4.95 31.38 29.09
N LEU A 756 -4.44 30.16 29.22
CA LEU A 756 -4.12 29.57 30.53
C LEU A 756 -3.05 30.38 31.28
N VAL A 757 -1.98 30.81 30.60
CA VAL A 757 -0.91 31.61 31.21
C VAL A 757 -1.43 32.99 31.63
N VAL A 758 -2.26 33.66 30.82
CA VAL A 758 -2.90 34.93 31.20
C VAL A 758 -3.83 34.74 32.41
N ALA A 759 -4.60 33.64 32.45
CA ALA A 759 -5.51 33.32 33.56
C ALA A 759 -4.79 33.16 34.93
N THR A 760 -3.48 32.89 34.95
CA THR A 760 -2.70 32.86 36.20
C THR A 760 -2.47 34.24 36.84
N GLY A 761 -2.71 35.33 36.10
CA GLY A 761 -2.38 36.69 36.54
C GLY A 761 -0.89 37.04 36.53
N LEU A 762 -0.01 36.13 36.09
CA LEU A 762 1.44 36.36 36.01
C LEU A 762 1.88 37.19 34.78
N THR A 763 0.94 37.56 33.91
CA THR A 763 1.20 38.35 32.68
C THR A 763 0.76 39.80 32.84
N PRO A 764 1.36 40.76 32.10
CA PRO A 764 0.89 42.15 32.06
C PRO A 764 -0.46 42.34 31.33
N VAL A 765 -1.01 41.29 30.72
CA VAL A 765 -2.35 41.29 30.09
C VAL A 765 -3.40 41.12 31.18
N PRO A 766 -4.40 42.02 31.31
CA PRO A 766 -5.44 41.89 32.32
C PRO A 766 -6.43 40.76 31.99
N VAL A 767 -6.80 39.98 33.01
CA VAL A 767 -7.86 38.96 32.92
C VAL A 767 -9.24 39.63 32.91
N ILE A 768 -10.09 39.26 31.94
CA ILE A 768 -11.46 39.78 31.82
C ILE A 768 -12.40 39.02 32.77
N THR A 769 -12.39 39.41 34.04
CA THR A 769 -13.22 38.79 35.09
C THR A 769 -14.73 39.00 34.89
N SER A 770 -15.14 40.05 34.17
CA SER A 770 -16.56 40.36 33.90
C SER A 770 -17.30 39.29 33.11
N ASN A 771 -16.58 38.48 32.31
CA ASN A 771 -17.17 37.36 31.57
C ASN A 771 -17.53 36.17 32.49
N PHE A 772 -17.02 36.16 33.73
CA PHE A 772 -17.13 35.04 34.68
C PHE A 772 -17.89 35.39 35.97
N SER A 773 -18.16 36.68 36.24
CA SER A 773 -18.89 37.12 37.44
C SER A 773 -20.39 36.81 37.39
N ASP A 774 -21.00 36.93 36.21
CA ASP A 774 -22.34 36.38 35.91
C ASP A 774 -22.31 35.82 34.48
N PRO A 775 -21.83 34.57 34.30
CA PRO A 775 -21.54 34.04 32.98
C PRO A 775 -22.79 33.75 32.14
N PHE A 776 -23.98 33.77 32.73
CA PHE A 776 -25.25 33.52 32.04
C PHE A 776 -26.14 34.76 31.90
N ALA A 777 -25.68 35.94 32.35
CA ALA A 777 -26.32 37.21 32.09
C ALA A 777 -26.58 37.42 30.59
N GLY A 778 -27.82 37.78 30.22
CA GLY A 778 -28.17 38.05 28.82
C GLY A 778 -28.29 36.82 27.91
N THR A 779 -28.37 35.61 28.46
CA THR A 779 -28.59 34.38 27.67
C THR A 779 -29.86 34.49 26.81
N SER A 780 -29.72 34.23 25.51
CA SER A 780 -30.82 34.27 24.54
C SER A 780 -31.86 33.19 24.81
N THR A 781 -33.13 33.51 24.57
CA THR A 781 -34.25 32.56 24.55
C THR A 781 -34.69 32.17 23.13
N ASN A 782 -34.04 32.73 22.10
CA ASN A 782 -34.43 32.50 20.71
C ASN A 782 -33.85 31.18 20.15
N GLY A 783 -34.72 30.19 19.94
CA GLY A 783 -34.34 28.88 19.40
C GLY A 783 -33.67 28.92 18.02
N SER A 784 -34.03 29.87 17.14
CA SER A 784 -33.38 29.98 15.83
C SER A 784 -31.95 30.54 15.94
N GLY A 785 -31.68 31.40 16.94
CA GLY A 785 -30.32 31.81 17.30
C GLY A 785 -29.45 30.61 17.73
N TYR A 786 -29.98 29.69 18.55
CA TYR A 786 -29.25 28.46 18.90
C TYR A 786 -29.00 27.55 17.69
N ALA A 787 -29.91 27.49 16.71
CA ALA A 787 -29.69 26.73 15.48
C ALA A 787 -28.56 27.32 14.62
N LEU A 788 -28.53 28.65 14.45
CA LEU A 788 -27.45 29.35 13.75
C LEU A 788 -26.11 29.19 14.50
N ALA A 789 -26.11 29.35 15.83
CA ALA A 789 -24.93 29.11 16.66
C ALA A 789 -24.39 27.69 16.48
N LEU A 790 -25.27 26.68 16.53
CA LEU A 790 -24.90 25.28 16.29
C LEU A 790 -24.39 25.06 14.87
N PHE A 791 -24.94 25.67 13.82
CA PHE A 791 -24.34 25.58 12.49
C PHE A 791 -22.90 26.09 12.46
N LYS A 792 -22.60 27.24 13.09
CA LYS A 792 -21.21 27.76 13.09
C LYS A 792 -20.27 26.89 13.95
N ILE A 793 -20.76 26.31 15.05
CA ILE A 793 -20.02 25.35 15.87
C ILE A 793 -19.76 24.06 15.09
N PHE A 794 -20.77 23.51 14.44
CA PHE A 794 -20.64 22.30 13.63
C PHE A 794 -19.79 22.49 12.39
N TRP A 795 -19.84 23.67 11.76
CA TRP A 795 -18.87 24.08 10.75
C TRP A 795 -17.43 23.97 11.25
N SER A 796 -17.19 24.35 12.51
CA SER A 796 -15.86 24.23 13.12
C SER A 796 -15.47 22.78 13.45
N TYR A 797 -16.45 21.92 13.78
CA TYR A 797 -16.24 20.51 14.11
C TYR A 797 -16.31 19.54 12.91
N ASP A 798 -16.69 19.98 11.71
CA ASP A 798 -16.96 19.08 10.58
C ASP A 798 -15.74 18.26 10.13
N GLY A 799 -15.98 17.11 9.50
CA GLY A 799 -14.91 16.17 9.11
C GLY A 799 -14.60 15.08 10.15
N TRP A 800 -15.33 15.02 11.27
CA TRP A 800 -15.30 13.89 12.21
C TRP A 800 -15.65 12.53 11.57
N ASN A 801 -16.44 12.56 10.50
CA ASN A 801 -16.79 11.40 9.65
C ASN A 801 -15.78 11.13 8.53
N ASN A 802 -14.75 11.95 8.31
CA ASN A 802 -13.91 11.86 7.11
C ASN A 802 -13.19 10.50 6.98
N LEU A 803 -12.84 9.87 8.11
CA LEU A 803 -12.23 8.53 8.12
C LEU A 803 -13.14 7.45 7.52
N ASN A 804 -14.48 7.64 7.57
CA ASN A 804 -15.45 6.73 6.94
C ASN A 804 -15.39 6.74 5.40
N TYR A 805 -14.82 7.79 4.79
CA TYR A 805 -14.63 7.84 3.34
C TYR A 805 -13.41 7.04 2.89
N SER A 806 -12.43 6.80 3.77
CA SER A 806 -11.17 6.09 3.51
C SER A 806 -11.04 4.76 4.29
N LEU A 807 -12.14 4.07 4.61
CA LEU A 807 -12.09 2.79 5.34
C LEU A 807 -11.41 1.66 4.57
N GLY A 808 -11.41 1.71 3.23
CA GLY A 808 -10.59 0.83 2.40
C GLY A 808 -9.11 0.97 2.73
N GLU A 809 -8.63 2.19 3.04
CA GLU A 809 -7.22 2.45 3.35
C GLU A 809 -6.85 2.19 4.82
N LEU A 810 -7.84 2.01 5.71
CA LEU A 810 -7.60 1.83 7.15
C LEU A 810 -7.22 0.37 7.49
N LYS A 811 -6.02 0.16 8.03
CA LYS A 811 -5.58 -1.14 8.59
C LYS A 811 -6.54 -1.55 9.73
N ASP A 812 -7.05 -2.78 9.70
CA ASP A 812 -8.05 -3.32 10.64
C ASP A 812 -9.17 -2.32 11.02
N PRO A 813 -10.09 -1.97 10.09
CA PRO A 813 -11.10 -0.95 10.35
C PRO A 813 -11.96 -1.26 11.59
N LEU A 814 -12.20 -2.55 11.85
CA LEU A 814 -12.99 -3.04 12.97
C LEU A 814 -12.45 -2.61 14.34
N LYS A 815 -11.12 -2.61 14.51
CA LYS A 815 -10.46 -2.17 15.75
C LYS A 815 -10.00 -0.72 15.69
N ASN A 816 -9.60 -0.24 14.52
CA ASN A 816 -8.92 1.05 14.39
C ASN A 816 -9.86 2.22 14.08
N LEU A 817 -11.01 2.02 13.41
CA LEU A 817 -12.01 3.09 13.23
C LEU A 817 -12.55 3.60 14.59
N PRO A 818 -12.97 2.73 15.54
CA PRO A 818 -13.40 3.19 16.86
C PRO A 818 -12.32 4.01 17.58
N LYS A 819 -11.07 3.53 17.58
CA LYS A 819 -9.95 4.20 18.27
C LYS A 819 -9.63 5.56 17.64
N SER A 820 -9.41 5.57 16.33
CA SER A 820 -8.97 6.74 15.57
C SER A 820 -9.95 7.90 15.70
N ALA A 821 -11.23 7.63 15.42
CA ALA A 821 -12.26 8.67 15.42
C ALA A 821 -12.59 9.16 16.84
N THR A 822 -12.65 8.26 17.83
CA THR A 822 -12.88 8.66 19.23
C THR A 822 -11.75 9.54 19.76
N VAL A 823 -10.48 9.17 19.54
CA VAL A 823 -9.33 9.97 20.01
C VAL A 823 -9.27 11.33 19.30
N GLY A 824 -9.49 11.37 17.98
CA GLY A 824 -9.47 12.62 17.22
C GLY A 824 -10.54 13.60 17.69
N VAL A 825 -11.80 13.16 17.80
CA VAL A 825 -12.91 14.00 18.28
C VAL A 825 -12.70 14.43 19.74
N SER A 826 -12.20 13.55 20.61
CA SER A 826 -11.85 13.90 22.00
C SER A 826 -10.86 15.07 22.08
N LEU A 827 -9.78 14.99 21.31
CA LEU A 827 -8.73 15.99 21.30
C LEU A 827 -9.23 17.35 20.77
N ILE A 828 -10.00 17.34 19.68
CA ILE A 828 -10.55 18.57 19.10
C ILE A 828 -11.58 19.21 20.04
N THR A 829 -12.50 18.44 20.63
CA THR A 829 -13.46 18.99 21.61
C THR A 829 -12.75 19.64 22.80
N PHE A 830 -11.71 19.02 23.33
CA PHE A 830 -10.89 19.61 24.40
C PHE A 830 -10.20 20.91 23.95
N LEU A 831 -9.55 20.91 22.78
CA LEU A 831 -8.85 22.08 22.25
C LEU A 831 -9.81 23.24 21.94
N TYR A 832 -11.00 22.97 21.41
CA TYR A 832 -11.97 24.01 21.05
C TYR A 832 -12.63 24.63 22.29
N ILE A 833 -12.95 23.85 23.31
CA ILE A 833 -13.46 24.37 24.58
C ILE A 833 -12.38 25.23 25.26
N THR A 834 -11.13 24.76 25.31
CA THR A 834 -10.02 25.51 25.91
C THR A 834 -9.64 26.77 25.11
N THR A 835 -9.75 26.74 23.78
CA THR A 835 -9.54 27.91 22.91
C THR A 835 -10.64 28.97 23.11
N ASN A 836 -11.90 28.58 23.18
CA ASN A 836 -12.98 29.54 23.47
C ASN A 836 -12.87 30.09 24.91
N LEU A 837 -12.49 29.27 25.88
CA LEU A 837 -12.18 29.73 27.24
C LEU A 837 -11.02 30.74 27.24
N ALA A 838 -9.95 30.48 26.48
CA ALA A 838 -8.83 31.40 26.30
C ALA A 838 -9.28 32.75 25.71
N TYR A 839 -10.17 32.76 24.71
CA TYR A 839 -10.76 33.99 24.20
C TYR A 839 -11.53 34.75 25.28
N PHE A 840 -12.37 34.09 26.08
CA PHE A 840 -13.12 34.74 27.18
C PHE A 840 -12.24 35.22 28.35
N VAL A 841 -11.04 34.68 28.54
CA VAL A 841 -10.07 35.19 29.53
C VAL A 841 -9.47 36.53 29.11
N VAL A 842 -9.29 36.77 27.80
CA VAL A 842 -8.52 37.89 27.24
C VAL A 842 -9.39 38.97 26.59
N LEU A 843 -10.53 38.59 26.01
CA LEU A 843 -11.45 39.46 25.27
C LEU A 843 -12.78 39.56 26.00
N SER A 844 -13.31 40.77 26.12
CA SER A 844 -14.70 40.98 26.56
C SER A 844 -15.69 40.53 25.48
N GLY A 845 -16.91 40.17 25.89
CA GLY A 845 -17.95 39.76 24.95
C GLY A 845 -18.19 40.74 23.79
N PRO A 846 -18.29 42.07 24.03
CA PRO A 846 -18.41 43.06 22.97
C PRO A 846 -17.19 43.10 22.02
N GLU A 847 -15.96 42.96 22.54
CA GLU A 847 -14.75 42.86 21.69
C GLU A 847 -14.80 41.62 20.78
N MET A 848 -15.27 40.48 21.29
CA MET A 848 -15.40 39.25 20.49
C MET A 848 -16.47 39.36 19.40
N ILE A 849 -17.62 39.99 19.69
CA ILE A 849 -18.67 40.19 18.69
C ILE A 849 -18.20 41.19 17.61
N ALA A 850 -17.58 42.29 18.01
CA ALA A 850 -17.05 43.31 17.09
C ALA A 850 -15.84 42.84 16.25
N ALA A 851 -15.14 41.79 16.68
CA ALA A 851 -14.06 41.18 15.91
C ALA A 851 -14.55 40.37 14.70
N GLU A 852 -15.85 40.05 14.61
CA GLU A 852 -16.43 39.18 13.58
C GLU A 852 -15.62 37.89 13.35
N GLU A 853 -15.17 37.63 12.11
CA GLU A 853 -14.36 36.46 11.75
C GLU A 853 -12.86 36.58 12.17
N LEU A 854 -12.46 37.65 12.86
CA LEU A 854 -11.07 37.99 13.20
C LEU A 854 -10.73 37.85 14.70
N VAL A 855 -11.56 37.15 15.48
CA VAL A 855 -11.39 36.96 16.95
C VAL A 855 -9.96 36.53 17.31
N ALA A 856 -9.40 35.55 16.61
CA ALA A 856 -8.04 35.07 16.88
C ALA A 856 -6.98 36.17 16.66
N GLY A 857 -7.15 37.03 15.66
CA GLY A 857 -6.24 38.14 15.38
C GLY A 857 -6.29 39.22 16.45
N VAL A 858 -7.49 39.54 16.95
CA VAL A 858 -7.68 40.48 18.06
C VAL A 858 -7.10 39.91 19.37
N PHE A 859 -7.32 38.61 19.64
CA PHE A 859 -6.70 37.90 20.76
C PHE A 859 -5.17 37.99 20.72
N PHE A 860 -4.55 37.56 19.61
CA PHE A 860 -3.09 37.56 19.49
C PHE A 860 -2.50 38.96 19.64
N LYS A 861 -3.11 39.97 18.99
CA LYS A 861 -2.69 41.37 19.10
C LYS A 861 -2.74 41.90 20.54
N LYS A 862 -3.72 41.45 21.35
CA LYS A 862 -3.86 41.85 22.76
C LYS A 862 -2.86 41.15 23.68
N VAL A 863 -2.49 39.89 23.39
CA VAL A 863 -1.52 39.12 24.19
C VAL A 863 -0.06 39.41 23.84
N LEU A 864 0.27 39.48 22.54
CA LEU A 864 1.64 39.55 22.03
C LEU A 864 2.00 40.90 21.39
N GLY A 865 1.12 41.90 21.52
CA GLY A 865 1.32 43.24 20.99
C GLY A 865 1.27 43.34 19.46
N GLN A 866 1.55 44.54 18.95
CA GLN A 866 1.30 44.90 17.54
C GLN A 866 2.12 44.10 16.52
N VAL A 867 3.36 43.71 16.83
CA VAL A 867 4.25 43.04 15.84
C VAL A 867 4.02 41.53 15.82
N ALA A 868 4.33 40.84 16.92
CA ALA A 868 4.14 39.38 17.00
C ALA A 868 2.64 39.02 16.91
N GLY A 869 1.81 39.67 17.71
CA GLY A 869 0.37 39.40 17.77
C GLY A 869 -0.46 40.03 16.66
N GLY A 870 -0.09 41.22 16.18
CA GLY A 870 -0.84 41.96 15.16
C GLY A 870 -0.39 41.72 13.71
N VAL A 871 0.81 41.15 13.48
CA VAL A 871 1.32 40.84 12.12
C VAL A 871 1.60 39.36 11.94
N ILE A 872 2.39 38.73 12.84
CA ILE A 872 2.90 37.37 12.62
C ILE A 872 1.81 36.31 12.86
N CYS A 873 1.18 36.31 14.04
CA CYS A 873 0.17 35.29 14.36
C CYS A 873 -1.08 35.32 13.45
N PRO A 874 -1.60 36.47 12.99
CA PRO A 874 -2.67 36.53 12.00
C PRO A 874 -2.29 35.84 10.69
N VAL A 875 -1.04 35.96 10.22
CA VAL A 875 -0.56 35.22 9.03
C VAL A 875 -0.56 33.71 9.29
N LEU A 876 -0.24 33.22 10.49
CA LEU A 876 -0.36 31.79 10.83
C LEU A 876 -1.82 31.30 10.74
N VAL A 877 -2.79 32.12 11.18
CA VAL A 877 -4.22 31.81 11.04
C VAL A 877 -4.66 31.87 9.57
N ALA A 878 -4.12 32.78 8.76
CA ALA A 878 -4.35 32.76 7.31
C ALA A 878 -3.84 31.44 6.69
N MET A 879 -2.62 31.01 7.04
CA MET A 879 -2.04 29.74 6.57
C MET A 879 -2.87 28.52 7.01
N ALA A 880 -3.58 28.60 8.15
CA ALA A 880 -4.56 27.58 8.54
C ALA A 880 -5.73 27.51 7.54
N GLY A 881 -6.31 28.65 7.15
CA GLY A 881 -7.32 28.70 6.08
C GLY A 881 -6.81 28.17 4.74
N PHE A 882 -5.61 28.59 4.32
CA PHE A 882 -4.95 28.10 3.10
C PHE A 882 -4.77 26.56 3.11
N GLY A 883 -4.35 26.00 4.26
CA GLY A 883 -4.20 24.55 4.43
C GLY A 883 -5.50 23.76 4.49
N ALA A 884 -6.63 24.42 4.82
CA ALA A 884 -7.96 23.82 4.76
C ALA A 884 -8.47 23.76 3.30
N VAL A 885 -8.37 24.86 2.54
CA VAL A 885 -8.65 24.88 1.09
C VAL A 885 -7.82 23.82 0.34
N ALA A 886 -6.55 23.66 0.70
CA ALA A 886 -5.67 22.64 0.10
C ALA A 886 -6.18 21.21 0.32
N ALA A 887 -6.73 20.92 1.51
CA ALA A 887 -7.30 19.61 1.86
C ALA A 887 -8.61 19.33 1.11
N MET A 888 -9.48 20.34 1.07
CA MET A 888 -10.80 20.24 0.44
C MET A 888 -10.67 20.09 -1.07
N MET A 889 -9.82 20.87 -1.74
CA MET A 889 -9.63 20.78 -3.18
C MET A 889 -9.02 19.44 -3.63
N TYR A 890 -8.09 18.88 -2.85
CA TYR A 890 -7.49 17.57 -3.11
C TYR A 890 -8.50 16.42 -2.97
N SER A 891 -9.44 16.52 -2.01
CA SER A 891 -10.48 15.51 -1.78
C SER A 891 -11.71 15.70 -2.69
N GLY A 892 -12.15 16.93 -2.94
CA GLY A 892 -13.25 17.29 -3.83
C GLY A 892 -13.03 16.83 -5.27
N ALA A 893 -11.82 17.04 -5.82
CA ALA A 893 -11.46 16.56 -7.15
C ALA A 893 -11.59 15.02 -7.30
N ARG A 894 -11.32 14.26 -6.23
CA ARG A 894 -11.51 12.79 -6.21
C ARG A 894 -12.97 12.39 -6.11
N ILE A 895 -13.78 13.10 -5.34
CA ILE A 895 -15.24 12.86 -5.28
C ILE A 895 -15.86 13.08 -6.66
N ILE A 896 -15.45 14.14 -7.37
CA ILE A 896 -15.88 14.40 -8.76
C ILE A 896 -15.39 13.29 -9.70
N GLN A 897 -14.12 12.89 -9.62
CA GLN A 897 -13.57 11.82 -10.46
C GLN A 897 -14.26 10.46 -10.23
N ALA A 898 -14.44 10.05 -8.96
CA ALA A 898 -15.10 8.79 -8.62
C ALA A 898 -16.58 8.78 -9.02
N SER A 899 -17.27 9.92 -8.86
CA SER A 899 -18.65 10.09 -9.33
C SER A 899 -18.75 10.07 -10.86
N ALA A 900 -17.73 10.59 -11.57
CA ALA A 900 -17.64 10.49 -13.02
C ALA A 900 -17.30 9.07 -13.51
N ALA A 901 -16.43 8.34 -12.78
CA ALA A 901 -16.10 6.95 -13.09
C ALA A 901 -17.29 6.02 -12.85
N ALA A 902 -18.10 6.26 -11.82
CA ALA A 902 -19.36 5.56 -11.56
C ALA A 902 -20.52 5.93 -12.50
N GLY A 903 -20.27 6.74 -13.54
CA GLY A 903 -21.28 7.13 -14.54
C GLY A 903 -22.41 8.01 -14.03
N VAL A 904 -22.33 8.54 -12.80
CA VAL A 904 -23.42 9.32 -12.17
C VAL A 904 -23.39 10.81 -12.49
N LEU A 905 -22.36 11.34 -13.15
CA LEU A 905 -22.30 12.76 -13.52
C LEU A 905 -22.60 12.99 -15.02
N PRO A 906 -23.27 14.10 -15.38
CA PRO A 906 -23.22 14.58 -16.76
C PRO A 906 -21.75 14.88 -17.15
N PHE A 907 -21.40 14.64 -18.42
CA PHE A 907 -20.02 14.78 -18.93
C PHE A 907 -18.98 13.88 -18.23
N SER A 908 -19.40 12.74 -17.67
CA SER A 908 -18.50 11.76 -17.02
C SER A 908 -17.29 11.37 -17.88
N PHE A 909 -17.46 11.18 -19.19
CA PHE A 909 -16.36 10.93 -20.15
C PHE A 909 -15.24 11.99 -20.14
N TRP A 910 -15.53 13.24 -19.77
CA TRP A 910 -14.57 14.33 -19.67
C TRP A 910 -14.01 14.46 -18.26
N LEU A 911 -14.87 14.43 -17.24
CA LEU A 911 -14.49 14.58 -15.82
C LEU A 911 -13.63 13.42 -15.29
N LYS A 912 -13.77 12.20 -15.83
CA LYS A 912 -12.98 11.03 -15.38
C LYS A 912 -11.51 11.04 -15.84
N LYS A 913 -11.14 11.88 -16.82
CA LYS A 913 -9.81 11.83 -17.46
C LYS A 913 -8.68 12.31 -16.54
N ILE A 914 -7.62 11.50 -16.47
CA ILE A 914 -6.35 11.83 -15.81
C ILE A 914 -5.37 12.39 -16.85
N HIS A 915 -4.63 13.45 -16.51
CA HIS A 915 -3.65 14.06 -17.42
C HIS A 915 -2.34 13.24 -17.48
N PRO A 916 -1.88 12.82 -18.68
CA PRO A 916 -0.87 11.76 -18.83
C PRO A 916 0.54 12.13 -18.33
N ARG A 917 0.90 13.42 -18.27
CA ARG A 917 2.24 13.85 -17.80
C ARG A 917 2.34 14.09 -16.31
N THR A 918 1.23 14.42 -15.65
CA THR A 918 1.21 14.83 -14.24
C THR A 918 0.52 13.81 -13.34
N GLY A 919 -0.27 12.89 -13.90
CA GLY A 919 -1.08 11.93 -13.14
C GLY A 919 -2.24 12.58 -12.36
N THR A 920 -2.66 13.79 -12.75
CA THR A 920 -3.63 14.61 -12.00
C THR A 920 -4.98 14.73 -12.74
N PRO A 921 -6.12 14.77 -12.03
CA PRO A 921 -7.46 14.86 -12.64
C PRO A 921 -7.80 16.32 -13.01
N VAL A 922 -7.09 16.86 -14.00
CA VAL A 922 -7.13 18.30 -14.37
C VAL A 922 -8.56 18.79 -14.66
N ASN A 923 -9.37 18.00 -15.36
CA ASN A 923 -10.75 18.40 -15.70
C ASN A 923 -11.65 18.53 -14.46
N ALA A 924 -11.53 17.60 -13.50
CA ALA A 924 -12.25 17.66 -12.23
C ALA A 924 -11.77 18.83 -11.34
N LEU A 925 -10.46 19.10 -11.32
CA LEU A 925 -9.86 20.25 -10.63
C LEU A 925 -10.35 21.60 -11.21
N LEU A 926 -10.38 21.73 -12.53
CA LEU A 926 -10.89 22.93 -13.20
C LEU A 926 -12.40 23.11 -12.99
N PHE A 927 -13.18 22.02 -13.02
CA PHE A 927 -14.61 22.06 -12.72
C PHE A 927 -14.88 22.52 -11.28
N ASN A 928 -14.17 21.96 -10.29
CA ASN A 928 -14.25 22.40 -8.89
C ASN A 928 -13.87 23.88 -8.76
N TRP A 929 -12.75 24.30 -9.37
CA TRP A 929 -12.28 25.68 -9.34
C TRP A 929 -13.32 26.66 -9.91
N VAL A 930 -13.99 26.33 -11.03
CA VAL A 930 -15.08 27.18 -11.57
C VAL A 930 -16.22 27.35 -10.56
N LEU A 931 -16.63 26.26 -9.88
CA LEU A 931 -17.66 26.35 -8.83
C LEU A 931 -17.18 27.21 -7.65
N VAL A 932 -15.93 27.05 -7.20
CA VAL A 932 -15.34 27.89 -6.14
C VAL A 932 -15.29 29.36 -6.56
N MET A 933 -14.95 29.67 -7.82
CA MET A 933 -15.00 31.05 -8.33
C MET A 933 -16.41 31.63 -8.28
N LEU A 934 -17.45 30.84 -8.60
CA LEU A 934 -18.83 31.26 -8.44
C LEU A 934 -19.16 31.56 -6.97
N TYR A 935 -18.80 30.67 -6.03
CA TYR A 935 -19.04 30.91 -4.60
C TYR A 935 -18.21 32.05 -3.99
N ILE A 936 -17.05 32.40 -4.56
CA ILE A 936 -16.29 33.59 -4.14
C ILE A 936 -16.87 34.88 -4.73
N LEU A 937 -17.30 34.88 -6.00
CA LEU A 937 -17.63 36.12 -6.73
C LEU A 937 -19.12 36.45 -6.79
N ALA A 938 -20.01 35.44 -6.81
CA ALA A 938 -21.45 35.64 -6.95
C ALA A 938 -22.16 36.19 -5.70
N PRO A 939 -21.76 35.87 -4.43
CA PRO A 939 -22.45 36.41 -3.27
C PRO A 939 -22.42 37.95 -3.21
N PRO A 940 -23.56 38.59 -2.86
CA PRO A 940 -23.64 40.05 -2.74
C PRO A 940 -22.71 40.58 -1.62
N PRO A 941 -22.35 41.88 -1.65
CA PRO A 941 -21.53 42.49 -0.60
C PRO A 941 -22.27 42.44 0.74
N GLY A 942 -21.58 41.99 1.80
CA GLY A 942 -22.15 41.85 3.15
C GLY A 942 -21.67 40.56 3.83
N ALA A 943 -22.53 39.93 4.63
CA ALA A 943 -22.28 38.71 5.40
C ALA A 943 -22.16 37.42 4.54
N ALA A 944 -21.47 37.51 3.40
CA ALA A 944 -21.24 36.40 2.47
C ALA A 944 -20.59 35.19 3.16
N TYR A 945 -19.71 35.39 4.15
CA TYR A 945 -19.14 34.30 4.95
C TYR A 945 -20.24 33.47 5.62
N ASN A 946 -21.11 34.11 6.40
CA ASN A 946 -22.16 33.43 7.15
C ASN A 946 -23.19 32.76 6.23
N PHE A 947 -23.59 33.44 5.14
CA PHE A 947 -24.46 32.88 4.11
C PHE A 947 -23.87 31.63 3.44
N LEU A 948 -22.58 31.68 3.06
CA LEU A 948 -21.90 30.54 2.44
C LEU A 948 -21.75 29.36 3.40
N VAL A 949 -21.43 29.62 4.67
CA VAL A 949 -21.40 28.58 5.73
C VAL A 949 -22.76 27.90 5.84
N ASP A 950 -23.86 28.67 5.84
CA ASP A 950 -25.21 28.11 6.01
C ASP A 950 -25.68 27.33 4.76
N VAL A 951 -25.44 27.84 3.55
CA VAL A 951 -25.72 27.12 2.28
C VAL A 951 -24.93 25.82 2.18
N SER A 952 -23.68 25.80 2.66
CA SER A 952 -22.81 24.62 2.60
C SER A 952 -23.13 23.62 3.70
N SER A 953 -23.49 24.09 4.90
CA SER A 953 -23.74 23.23 6.07
C SER A 953 -25.14 22.61 6.07
N TYR A 954 -26.17 23.37 5.70
CA TYR A 954 -27.56 22.93 5.78
C TYR A 954 -27.86 21.59 5.05
N PRO A 955 -27.42 21.36 3.78
CA PRO A 955 -27.69 20.09 3.12
C PRO A 955 -26.96 18.91 3.76
N THR A 956 -25.77 19.12 4.32
CA THR A 956 -25.00 18.08 5.02
C THR A 956 -25.79 17.50 6.20
N TRP A 957 -26.51 18.34 6.96
CA TRP A 957 -27.34 17.90 8.09
C TRP A 957 -28.59 17.11 7.68
N ILE A 958 -29.13 17.35 6.47
CA ILE A 958 -30.19 16.50 5.89
C ILE A 958 -29.65 15.09 5.61
N PHE A 959 -28.47 14.98 4.99
CA PHE A 959 -27.88 13.66 4.70
C PHE A 959 -27.41 12.94 5.98
N TYR A 960 -26.83 13.63 6.96
CA TYR A 960 -26.51 13.04 8.27
C TYR A 960 -27.77 12.51 8.98
N ALA A 961 -28.91 13.21 8.89
CA ALA A 961 -30.19 12.70 9.39
C ALA A 961 -30.59 11.40 8.68
N PHE A 962 -30.55 11.35 7.34
CA PHE A 962 -30.85 10.14 6.58
C PHE A 962 -29.89 8.98 6.91
N THR A 963 -28.59 9.22 6.99
CA THR A 963 -27.57 8.20 7.29
C THR A 963 -27.79 7.57 8.68
N VAL A 964 -28.14 8.36 9.71
CA VAL A 964 -28.37 7.84 11.07
C VAL A 964 -29.80 7.30 11.26
N MET A 965 -30.82 7.83 10.58
CA MET A 965 -32.12 7.17 10.49
C MET A 965 -32.00 5.81 9.79
N GLY A 966 -31.24 5.73 8.71
CA GLY A 966 -30.92 4.50 7.99
C GLY A 966 -30.21 3.47 8.87
N LEU A 967 -29.35 3.89 9.79
CA LEU A 967 -28.76 3.02 10.82
C LEU A 967 -29.83 2.39 11.74
N LEU A 968 -30.81 3.17 12.18
CA LEU A 968 -31.91 2.65 13.02
C LEU A 968 -32.89 1.77 12.23
N ILE A 969 -33.09 2.04 10.94
CA ILE A 969 -33.89 1.20 10.03
C ILE A 969 -33.18 -0.14 9.79
N ILE A 970 -31.90 -0.13 9.41
CA ILE A 970 -31.16 -1.36 9.06
C ILE A 970 -30.94 -2.29 10.27
N ARG A 971 -30.95 -1.75 11.50
CA ARG A 971 -31.05 -2.55 12.75
C ARG A 971 -32.32 -3.39 12.84
N ARG A 972 -33.44 -2.94 12.27
CA ARG A 972 -34.72 -3.67 12.25
C ARG A 972 -34.90 -4.51 10.99
N THR A 973 -34.54 -3.99 9.82
CA THR A 973 -34.77 -4.68 8.53
C THR A 973 -33.70 -5.72 8.22
N ARG A 974 -32.50 -5.60 8.80
CA ARG A 974 -31.36 -6.52 8.62
C ARG A 974 -30.69 -6.85 9.96
N PRO A 975 -31.38 -7.56 10.88
CA PRO A 975 -30.81 -7.96 12.17
C PRO A 975 -29.61 -8.90 12.00
N ASP A 976 -29.54 -9.64 10.89
CA ASP A 976 -28.50 -10.59 10.50
C ASP A 976 -27.09 -10.00 10.34
N LEU A 977 -26.97 -8.69 10.06
CA LEU A 977 -25.67 -8.05 9.90
C LEU A 977 -24.89 -8.01 11.22
N LYS A 978 -23.66 -8.55 11.21
CA LYS A 978 -22.74 -8.48 12.36
C LYS A 978 -22.42 -7.01 12.66
N ARG A 979 -22.51 -6.61 13.94
CA ARG A 979 -22.25 -5.24 14.43
C ARG A 979 -21.14 -5.27 15.49
N PRO A 980 -19.86 -5.18 15.07
CA PRO A 980 -18.71 -5.30 15.98
C PRO A 980 -18.62 -4.14 16.99
N PHE A 981 -19.02 -2.95 16.57
CA PHE A 981 -19.37 -1.83 17.46
C PHE A 981 -20.88 -1.57 17.36
N LYS A 982 -21.52 -1.17 18.46
CA LYS A 982 -22.94 -0.82 18.49
C LYS A 982 -23.17 0.41 19.37
N VAL A 983 -23.57 1.53 18.76
CA VAL A 983 -23.87 2.77 19.48
C VAL A 983 -25.12 2.61 20.34
N TRP A 984 -25.14 3.26 21.50
CA TRP A 984 -26.32 3.29 22.35
C TRP A 984 -27.48 4.02 21.64
N THR A 985 -28.67 3.41 21.58
CA THR A 985 -29.81 3.96 20.80
C THR A 985 -30.20 5.39 21.20
N PRO A 986 -30.21 5.79 22.50
CA PRO A 986 -30.42 7.18 22.89
C PRO A 986 -29.40 8.17 22.30
N ALA A 987 -28.15 7.78 22.10
CA ALA A 987 -27.16 8.66 21.45
C ALA A 987 -27.45 8.87 19.96
N ALA A 988 -27.87 7.80 19.25
CA ALA A 988 -28.31 7.91 17.86
C ALA A 988 -29.59 8.75 17.72
N VAL A 989 -30.55 8.60 18.66
CA VAL A 989 -31.77 9.42 18.72
C VAL A 989 -31.44 10.88 19.04
N PHE A 990 -30.53 11.14 19.99
CA PHE A 990 -30.05 12.49 20.30
C PHE A 990 -29.43 13.16 19.06
N PHE A 991 -28.58 12.45 18.32
CA PHE A 991 -28.02 12.98 17.07
C PHE A 991 -29.11 13.31 16.03
N ILE A 992 -30.08 12.41 15.82
CA ILE A 992 -31.23 12.68 14.92
C ILE A 992 -32.02 13.91 15.39
N LEU A 993 -32.26 14.08 16.70
CA LEU A 993 -32.95 15.26 17.24
C LEU A 993 -32.16 16.56 16.98
N VAL A 994 -30.81 16.52 17.09
CA VAL A 994 -29.94 17.65 16.69
C VAL A 994 -30.04 17.93 15.19
N CYS A 995 -30.02 16.91 14.33
CA CYS A 995 -30.22 17.12 12.89
C CYS A 995 -31.60 17.73 12.58
N LEU A 996 -32.67 17.23 13.21
CA LEU A 996 -34.03 17.75 13.03
C LEU A 996 -34.15 19.20 13.53
N PHE A 997 -33.52 19.53 14.65
CA PHE A 997 -33.44 20.91 15.16
C PHE A 997 -32.80 21.85 14.12
N LEU A 998 -31.65 21.45 13.56
CA LEU A 998 -30.95 22.20 12.51
C LEU A 998 -31.70 22.25 11.17
N ILE A 999 -32.53 21.27 10.85
CA ILE A 999 -33.34 21.30 9.61
C ILE A 999 -34.56 22.22 9.77
N VAL A 1000 -35.16 22.30 10.97
CA VAL A 1000 -36.44 23.00 11.18
C VAL A 1000 -36.25 24.46 11.61
N TYR A 1001 -35.41 24.73 12.61
CA TYR A 1001 -35.31 26.07 13.21
C TYR A 1001 -34.79 27.20 12.29
N PRO A 1002 -33.96 26.95 11.26
CA PRO A 1002 -33.57 27.99 10.29
C PRO A 1002 -34.71 28.50 9.40
N TRP A 1003 -35.88 27.84 9.40
CA TRP A 1003 -37.09 28.34 8.75
C TRP A 1003 -37.93 29.24 9.67
N MET A 1004 -37.45 29.53 10.88
CA MET A 1004 -38.06 30.51 11.78
C MET A 1004 -37.34 31.86 11.64
N PRO A 1005 -38.04 33.00 11.84
CA PRO A 1005 -37.43 34.31 11.69
C PRO A 1005 -36.18 34.53 12.55
N THR A 1006 -35.15 35.13 11.93
CA THR A 1006 -33.93 35.64 12.57
C THR A 1006 -33.58 37.00 11.96
N GLU A 1007 -32.83 37.81 12.71
CA GLU A 1007 -32.22 39.04 12.20
C GLU A 1007 -30.91 38.69 11.49
N GLU A 1008 -30.98 38.49 10.17
CA GLU A 1008 -29.83 38.33 9.28
C GLU A 1008 -29.95 39.37 8.13
N PRO A 1009 -28.84 39.79 7.50
CA PRO A 1009 -28.86 40.78 6.41
C PRO A 1009 -29.40 40.23 5.08
N TYR A 1010 -29.87 38.98 5.07
CA TYR A 1010 -30.57 38.30 3.98
C TYR A 1010 -31.80 37.58 4.54
N PRO A 1011 -32.83 37.26 3.72
CA PRO A 1011 -33.99 36.52 4.20
C PRO A 1011 -33.57 35.20 4.86
N TYR A 1012 -33.98 34.97 6.11
CA TYR A 1012 -33.53 33.85 6.95
C TYR A 1012 -33.66 32.46 6.29
N TYR A 1013 -34.71 32.26 5.48
CA TYR A 1013 -34.97 31.02 4.76
C TYR A 1013 -34.14 30.85 3.48
N LEU A 1014 -33.44 31.89 3.00
CA LEU A 1014 -32.75 31.88 1.70
C LEU A 1014 -31.62 30.83 1.62
N PRO A 1015 -30.73 30.66 2.61
CA PRO A 1015 -29.70 29.62 2.57
C PRO A 1015 -30.32 28.21 2.45
N CYS A 1016 -31.36 27.96 3.24
CA CYS A 1016 -32.09 26.70 3.30
C CYS A 1016 -32.80 26.40 1.97
N LEU A 1017 -33.45 27.42 1.38
CA LEU A 1017 -34.10 27.32 0.08
C LEU A 1017 -33.09 27.02 -1.03
N VAL A 1018 -31.96 27.73 -1.08
CA VAL A 1018 -30.89 27.48 -2.05
C VAL A 1018 -30.34 26.06 -1.91
N ALA A 1019 -30.06 25.61 -0.68
CA ALA A 1019 -29.58 24.24 -0.41
C ALA A 1019 -30.59 23.17 -0.87
N VAL A 1020 -31.88 23.32 -0.54
CA VAL A 1020 -32.94 22.38 -0.94
C VAL A 1020 -33.14 22.37 -2.45
N VAL A 1021 -33.18 23.53 -3.11
CA VAL A 1021 -33.30 23.63 -4.57
C VAL A 1021 -32.10 23.00 -5.28
N THR A 1022 -30.87 23.24 -4.79
CA THR A 1022 -29.65 22.61 -5.34
C THR A 1022 -29.71 21.10 -5.21
N GLY A 1023 -30.13 20.55 -4.06
CA GLY A 1023 -30.31 19.11 -3.89
C GLY A 1023 -31.39 18.54 -4.81
N LEU A 1024 -32.59 19.12 -4.82
CA LEU A 1024 -33.72 18.66 -5.64
C LEU A 1024 -33.48 18.78 -7.15
N SER A 1025 -32.63 19.72 -7.59
CA SER A 1025 -32.21 19.82 -9.01
C SER A 1025 -31.50 18.57 -9.53
N GLY A 1026 -31.00 17.72 -8.62
CA GLY A 1026 -30.44 16.42 -8.97
C GLY A 1026 -31.47 15.38 -9.37
N ILE A 1027 -32.76 15.52 -9.02
CA ILE A 1027 -33.79 14.51 -9.33
C ILE A 1027 -34.04 14.40 -10.85
N PRO A 1028 -34.24 15.49 -11.62
CA PRO A 1028 -34.31 15.41 -13.08
C PRO A 1028 -33.05 14.79 -13.70
N VAL A 1029 -31.86 15.13 -13.18
CA VAL A 1029 -30.59 14.62 -13.72
C VAL A 1029 -30.43 13.13 -13.44
N TRP A 1030 -30.73 12.67 -12.22
CA TRP A 1030 -30.80 11.25 -11.89
C TRP A 1030 -31.77 10.50 -12.79
N TRP A 1031 -32.95 11.06 -13.07
CA TRP A 1031 -33.92 10.44 -13.97
C TRP A 1031 -33.38 10.34 -15.41
N MET A 1032 -32.73 11.38 -15.93
CA MET A 1032 -32.06 11.34 -17.23
C MET A 1032 -30.93 10.30 -17.28
N VAL A 1033 -30.09 10.21 -16.22
CA VAL A 1033 -29.03 9.19 -16.09
C VAL A 1033 -29.60 7.78 -16.08
N ARG A 1034 -30.60 7.52 -15.24
CA ARG A 1034 -31.26 6.20 -15.14
C ARG A 1034 -31.99 5.83 -16.43
N ARG A 1035 -32.59 6.81 -17.12
CA ARG A 1035 -33.26 6.61 -18.40
C ARG A 1035 -32.26 6.29 -19.51
N LYS A 1036 -31.16 7.04 -19.64
CA LYS A 1036 -30.11 6.76 -20.63
C LYS A 1036 -29.53 5.35 -20.42
N ILE A 1037 -29.16 4.99 -19.19
CA ILE A 1037 -28.67 3.63 -18.85
C ILE A 1037 -29.69 2.55 -19.28
N ALA A 1038 -31.00 2.80 -19.14
CA ALA A 1038 -32.04 1.86 -19.54
C ALA A 1038 -32.35 1.86 -21.05
N GLU A 1039 -32.00 2.92 -21.79
CA GLU A 1039 -32.21 3.05 -23.24
C GLU A 1039 -30.98 2.58 -24.06
N THR A 1040 -29.77 2.72 -23.53
CA THR A 1040 -28.52 2.44 -24.27
C THR A 1040 -27.65 1.33 -23.71
N GLY A 1041 -27.95 0.77 -22.52
CA GLY A 1041 -27.08 -0.16 -21.76
C GLY A 1041 -25.84 0.54 -21.17
N MET A 1042 -25.27 1.48 -21.92
CA MET A 1042 -24.17 2.37 -21.56
C MET A 1042 -24.58 3.45 -20.55
N ASP A 1043 -23.66 3.78 -19.65
CA ASP A 1043 -23.76 4.91 -18.73
C ASP A 1043 -23.30 6.24 -19.39
N PHE A 1044 -22.98 7.28 -18.60
CA PHE A 1044 -22.38 8.52 -19.13
C PHE A 1044 -20.85 8.47 -19.27
N GLY A 1045 -20.23 7.38 -18.82
CA GLY A 1045 -18.79 7.13 -18.88
C GLY A 1045 -18.37 6.21 -20.05
N SER A 1046 -19.31 5.50 -20.68
CA SER A 1046 -19.14 4.66 -21.87
C SER A 1046 -19.41 5.43 -23.17
#